data_AF-A0A353B4C9-F1
#
_entry.id   AF-A0A353B4C9-F1
#
_cell.length_a   1.000
_cell.length_b   1.000
_cell.length_c   1.000
_cell.angle_alpha   90.00
_cell.angle_beta   90.00
_cell.angle_gamma   90.00
#
_symmetry.space_group_name_H-M   'P 1'
#
loop_
_entity.id
_entity.type
_entity.pdbx_description
1 polymer ?
#
loop_
_entity_poly.entity_id
_entity_poly.type
_entity_poly.pdbx_seq_one_letter_code
_entity_poly.pdbx_strand_id
1 'polypeptide(L)'
;HAEWRATLTAVANLWTTGIDIDWDRIHTTGQPRPVAEDMTLPTYAFQRKRFYIAPGGKTTNQQDIPNQDDSRQTPSTMHQPTVENTTVSRIPNIVTSIEEVFENTSGFELGDFDSDTTFFEMGLDSLVLTQTATALEREFGVEVTFRQLLEQTCSVNQLAGWLDQQLPAEKYLPTATVCKETSATPQDAFQNPAQPPVDFQTNANATAPVSSPSATTVPNAIASPTQVEATVAQSTVPPQPLPSAGTVGASDATNLAQLQLQAQLQLMQQQMNWLSGGQLPAESGSPVLSATPNNAVQSTQQTVAATNVEAFPNNPGEPVTPQQSASLTQAPADPQPPELKFETSDTSNSGVEGSDVELAPQGKRFKTVKLNDGALDAEQQMVLDEMIRINDATLAKSKSYAQAHREYLADPRTVSGFRPNLKEMTHPIVVDRSQGVHLWDLDGNQYIDFTCGFGSNLLGHAHPITIEAVTRQVQQDYSIGPQSPLAGEVAKLFCELTDSERMAFSNTGSEAVLGCTRLARNYTGRDLIVMFNGDYHGILDEVIARGSKKLKSFPAATGIPKEHVENTLILDYGSDESLEIIAQNIDRLAAVLVEPVQSRRPELQPREFLQKLSKITENEPTALIFDEVITGLRIGLGGAQEHFGVKADLASYGKIVGGGMPIGVVAGKAKYLDGLDGGFWNFGDDSRPEAGMTYFAGTFVRHPITLAASKAILEHLKAGGQPMYDRLNELADYLGQQLNNVFQQLNAPLRLEHFGSLFKIQFEQELVYSEVFFSGLRRRGMHIWDHRPCLLTLAHRAEHIDAFAQAAFDTIIECQRYGFMPGNGYQDAAVDLDSPRPPQVRAQAGTDDNGKPGWFVPDAS
;
A
#
# COMPACT_ATOMS: atom_id res chain seq x y z
N HIS A 1 -49.48 21.07 10.09
CA HIS A 1 -48.41 20.05 10.23
C HIS A 1 -47.43 20.36 11.37
N ALA A 2 -46.81 21.54 11.42
CA ALA A 2 -45.88 21.90 12.51
C ALA A 2 -46.54 21.80 13.90
N GLU A 3 -47.74 22.36 14.06
CA GLU A 3 -48.52 22.29 15.30
C GLU A 3 -48.76 20.85 15.76
N TRP A 4 -49.18 19.96 14.86
CA TRP A 4 -49.39 18.54 15.18
C TRP A 4 -48.12 17.82 15.65
N ARG A 5 -46.95 18.19 15.12
CA ARG A 5 -45.67 17.70 15.65
C ARG A 5 -45.42 18.23 17.07
N ALA A 6 -45.66 19.52 17.31
CA ALA A 6 -45.54 20.11 18.65
C ALA A 6 -46.52 19.47 19.66
N THR A 7 -47.77 19.19 19.26
CA THR A 7 -48.75 18.45 20.08
C THR A 7 -48.24 17.04 20.42
N LEU A 8 -47.75 16.29 19.44
CA LEU A 8 -47.21 14.94 19.68
C LEU A 8 -45.95 14.95 20.56
N THR A 9 -45.06 15.93 20.40
CA THR A 9 -43.89 16.10 21.29
C THR A 9 -44.31 16.47 22.72
N ALA A 10 -45.30 17.35 22.89
CA ALA A 10 -45.83 17.68 24.21
C ALA A 10 -46.47 16.46 24.89
N VAL A 11 -47.30 15.70 24.16
CA VAL A 11 -47.90 14.44 24.65
C VAL A 11 -46.82 13.42 25.03
N ALA A 12 -45.79 13.24 24.19
CA ALA A 12 -44.70 12.32 24.48
C ALA A 12 -43.96 12.70 25.78
N ASN A 13 -43.70 13.99 26.00
CA ASN A 13 -43.04 14.48 27.22
C ASN A 13 -43.91 14.33 28.48
N LEU A 14 -45.24 14.51 28.36
CA LEU A 14 -46.17 14.24 29.47
C LEU A 14 -46.19 12.73 29.81
N TRP A 15 -46.18 11.87 28.80
CA TRP A 15 -46.19 10.42 28.97
C TRP A 15 -44.87 9.84 29.50
N THR A 16 -43.72 10.36 29.06
CA THR A 16 -42.41 9.96 29.63
C THR A 16 -42.21 10.44 31.06
N THR A 17 -42.86 11.55 31.46
CA THR A 17 -42.97 11.98 32.88
C THR A 17 -44.06 11.23 33.66
N GLY A 18 -44.62 10.16 33.11
CA GLY A 18 -45.53 9.24 33.78
C GLY A 18 -46.96 9.74 33.93
N ILE A 19 -47.35 10.81 33.22
CA ILE A 19 -48.76 11.24 33.15
C ILE A 19 -49.49 10.26 32.22
N ASP A 20 -50.61 9.73 32.70
CA ASP A 20 -51.40 8.78 31.93
C ASP A 20 -52.16 9.50 30.81
N ILE A 21 -52.15 8.93 29.60
CA ILE A 21 -52.61 9.61 28.39
C ILE A 21 -53.80 8.85 27.81
N ASP A 22 -54.92 9.56 27.65
CA ASP A 22 -56.07 9.13 26.85
C ASP A 22 -55.70 9.15 25.35
N TRP A 23 -55.08 8.06 24.90
CA TRP A 23 -54.65 7.88 23.51
C TRP A 23 -55.82 7.83 22.53
N ASP A 24 -56.97 7.32 22.96
CA ASP A 24 -58.16 7.24 22.12
C ASP A 24 -58.67 8.65 21.76
N ARG A 25 -58.67 9.59 22.72
CA ARG A 25 -58.96 11.01 22.44
C ARG A 25 -58.01 11.65 21.44
N ILE A 26 -56.72 11.34 21.51
CA ILE A 26 -55.71 11.86 20.58
C ILE A 26 -55.92 11.32 19.15
N HIS A 27 -56.57 10.15 19.00
CA HIS A 27 -56.80 9.50 17.72
C HIS A 27 -58.25 9.61 17.20
N THR A 28 -59.16 10.28 17.92
CA THR A 28 -60.58 10.40 17.54
C THR A 28 -60.84 11.01 16.15
N THR A 29 -59.92 11.79 15.58
CA THR A 29 -60.02 12.30 14.19
C THR A 29 -59.61 11.26 13.14
N GLY A 30 -60.13 10.03 13.29
CA GLY A 30 -60.32 9.03 12.24
C GLY A 30 -59.09 8.54 11.47
N GLN A 31 -58.51 7.41 11.90
CA GLN A 31 -58.25 6.18 11.10
C GLN A 31 -57.86 5.04 12.08
N PRO A 32 -58.16 3.75 11.79
CA PRO A 32 -58.07 2.66 12.78
C PRO A 32 -56.67 2.02 12.90
N ARG A 33 -56.47 1.30 14.01
CA ARG A 33 -55.21 0.66 14.43
C ARG A 33 -55.32 -0.88 14.37
N PRO A 34 -54.30 -1.62 13.92
CA PRO A 34 -54.14 -3.04 14.26
C PRO A 34 -53.73 -3.21 15.74
N VAL A 35 -54.14 -4.31 16.37
CA VAL A 35 -53.87 -4.60 17.80
C VAL A 35 -52.39 -4.93 18.03
N ALA A 36 -51.87 -4.61 19.22
CA ALA A 36 -50.49 -4.82 19.63
C ALA A 36 -50.38 -5.89 20.72
N GLU A 37 -50.66 -7.14 20.35
CA GLU A 37 -50.41 -8.34 21.15
C GLU A 37 -49.52 -9.29 20.33
N ASP A 38 -48.64 -10.04 21.01
CA ASP A 38 -47.59 -10.91 20.45
C ASP A 38 -46.55 -10.27 19.51
N MET A 39 -45.40 -9.87 20.06
CA MET A 39 -44.16 -9.66 19.30
C MET A 39 -42.94 -10.26 20.02
N THR A 40 -42.40 -11.34 19.45
CA THR A 40 -41.06 -11.85 19.76
C THR A 40 -39.97 -10.98 19.11
N LEU A 41 -38.82 -10.87 19.78
CA LEU A 41 -37.63 -10.18 19.24
C LEU A 41 -36.94 -11.05 18.17
N PRO A 42 -36.52 -10.48 17.01
CA PRO A 42 -35.76 -11.22 16.01
C PRO A 42 -34.31 -11.42 16.47
N THR A 43 -33.77 -12.62 16.26
CA THR A 43 -32.41 -13.02 16.66
C THR A 43 -31.30 -12.53 15.71
N TYR A 44 -31.55 -11.52 14.88
CA TYR A 44 -30.60 -11.04 13.87
C TYR A 44 -30.66 -9.52 13.63
N ALA A 45 -29.50 -8.88 13.62
CA ALA A 45 -29.33 -7.43 13.79
C ALA A 45 -29.88 -6.54 12.66
N PHE A 46 -30.10 -7.07 11.46
CA PHE A 46 -30.42 -6.27 10.26
C PHE A 46 -31.91 -6.26 9.86
N GLN A 47 -32.80 -6.90 10.61
CA GLN A 47 -34.25 -6.75 10.40
C GLN A 47 -34.77 -5.43 11.00
N ARG A 48 -34.93 -4.39 10.17
CA ARG A 48 -35.52 -3.09 10.55
C ARG A 48 -37.04 -3.16 10.81
N LYS A 49 -37.45 -3.77 11.92
CA LYS A 49 -38.78 -3.56 12.54
C LYS A 49 -38.70 -2.51 13.66
N ARG A 50 -39.82 -1.82 13.91
CA ARG A 50 -39.95 -0.83 14.98
C ARG A 50 -40.56 -1.49 16.22
N PHE A 51 -40.11 -1.05 17.40
CA PHE A 51 -40.63 -1.48 18.70
C PHE A 51 -41.14 -0.24 19.46
N TYR A 52 -42.04 -0.46 20.42
CA TYR A 52 -42.54 0.59 21.31
C TYR A 52 -41.89 0.43 22.69
N ILE A 53 -41.58 1.58 23.32
CA ILE A 53 -41.07 1.68 24.69
C ILE A 53 -42.29 1.83 25.65
N ALA A 54 -42.09 1.69 26.95
CA ALA A 54 -43.10 1.89 28.01
C ALA A 54 -42.89 3.24 28.76
N PRO A 55 -43.90 3.81 29.46
CA PRO A 55 -43.74 5.09 30.15
C PRO A 55 -42.86 4.98 31.40
N GLY A 56 -42.28 6.11 31.83
CA GLY A 56 -41.54 6.20 33.08
C GLY A 56 -42.45 5.92 34.29
N GLY A 57 -42.07 4.96 35.12
CA GLY A 57 -42.83 4.60 36.32
C GLY A 57 -42.78 5.70 37.39
N LYS A 58 -43.94 6.04 37.97
CA LYS A 58 -44.03 7.02 39.06
C LYS A 58 -43.38 6.48 40.34
N THR A 59 -42.26 7.08 40.75
CA THR A 59 -41.73 6.93 42.11
C THR A 59 -42.54 7.80 43.08
N THR A 60 -43.66 7.27 43.58
CA THR A 60 -44.39 7.87 44.69
C THR A 60 -43.59 7.78 45.99
N ASN A 61 -43.24 8.92 46.59
CA ASN A 61 -43.08 9.06 48.03
C ASN A 61 -43.33 10.51 48.44
N GLN A 62 -44.56 10.78 48.88
CA GLN A 62 -44.85 11.92 49.76
C GLN A 62 -44.95 11.41 51.18
N GLN A 63 -44.21 12.01 52.11
CA GLN A 63 -44.63 12.04 53.52
C GLN A 63 -44.05 13.27 54.23
N ASP A 64 -44.97 14.20 54.51
CA ASP A 64 -45.05 15.14 55.64
C ASP A 64 -43.79 15.79 56.22
N ILE A 65 -43.78 17.13 56.18
CA ILE A 65 -42.92 18.00 57.00
C ILE A 65 -43.61 18.24 58.35
N PRO A 66 -42.90 18.03 59.47
CA PRO A 66 -43.06 18.89 60.63
C PRO A 66 -41.79 19.72 60.86
N ASN A 67 -41.95 21.04 60.94
CA ASN A 67 -40.89 21.97 61.33
C ASN A 67 -40.91 22.16 62.86
N GLN A 68 -39.77 22.11 63.54
CA GLN A 68 -39.70 22.56 64.94
C GLN A 68 -38.28 22.96 65.40
N ASP A 69 -38.20 24.12 66.05
CA ASP A 69 -37.05 24.60 66.80
C ASP A 69 -36.75 23.73 68.04
N ASP A 70 -35.50 23.68 68.50
CA ASP A 70 -35.05 24.55 69.61
C ASP A 70 -33.51 24.67 69.57
N SER A 71 -32.96 25.32 70.60
CA SER A 71 -31.77 26.16 70.55
C SER A 71 -30.66 25.72 71.50
N ARG A 72 -29.53 26.46 71.43
CA ARG A 72 -28.36 26.53 72.35
C ARG A 72 -27.12 25.76 71.83
N GLN A 73 -25.90 26.30 71.92
CA GLN A 73 -25.48 27.55 72.56
C GLN A 73 -24.28 28.24 71.88
N THR A 74 -24.15 29.54 72.17
CA THR A 74 -23.22 30.54 71.62
C THR A 74 -21.96 30.71 72.50
N PRO A 75 -21.04 31.66 72.23
CA PRO A 75 -20.23 31.90 71.01
C PRO A 75 -18.73 32.13 71.37
N SER A 76 -17.87 32.50 70.39
CA SER A 76 -16.84 33.56 70.61
C SER A 76 -16.21 34.10 69.32
N THR A 77 -16.07 35.44 69.28
CA THR A 77 -15.12 36.25 68.48
C THR A 77 -14.82 35.86 67.02
N MET A 78 -15.46 36.57 66.08
CA MET A 78 -14.90 36.77 64.74
C MET A 78 -13.77 37.81 64.74
N HIS A 79 -12.71 37.51 64.00
CA HIS A 79 -11.98 38.50 63.20
C HIS A 79 -11.83 37.91 61.80
N GLN A 80 -12.23 38.64 60.76
CA GLN A 80 -11.94 38.27 59.38
C GLN A 80 -10.45 38.52 59.09
N PRO A 81 -9.84 37.67 58.27
CA PRO A 81 -9.22 38.19 57.06
C PRO A 81 -10.03 37.88 55.80
N THR A 82 -9.77 38.70 54.79
CA THR A 82 -10.15 38.61 53.38
C THR A 82 -10.13 37.21 52.77
N VAL A 83 -11.14 36.92 51.94
CA VAL A 83 -11.15 35.78 51.01
C VAL A 83 -10.29 36.10 49.79
N GLU A 84 -9.32 35.24 49.49
CA GLU A 84 -8.78 35.09 48.13
C GLU A 84 -9.39 33.82 47.52
N ASN A 85 -10.15 33.98 46.43
CA ASN A 85 -10.71 32.84 45.68
C ASN A 85 -9.65 32.29 44.72
N THR A 86 -8.88 31.29 45.15
CA THR A 86 -8.09 30.46 44.24
C THR A 86 -9.00 29.50 43.47
N THR A 87 -9.49 29.95 42.31
CA THR A 87 -10.12 29.06 41.32
C THR A 87 -9.12 28.03 40.84
N VAL A 88 -9.37 26.75 41.13
CA VAL A 88 -8.48 25.64 40.73
C VAL A 88 -8.54 25.49 39.20
N SER A 89 -7.39 25.58 38.54
CA SER A 89 -7.33 25.48 37.07
C SER A 89 -7.59 24.06 36.58
N ARG A 90 -8.42 23.95 35.54
CA ARG A 90 -8.70 22.73 34.77
C ARG A 90 -7.73 22.50 33.61
N ILE A 91 -6.90 23.51 33.27
CA ILE A 91 -5.95 23.46 32.15
C ILE A 91 -5.04 22.22 32.20
N PRO A 92 -4.48 21.76 33.34
CA PRO A 92 -3.65 20.55 33.36
C PRO A 92 -4.37 19.28 32.87
N ASN A 93 -5.66 19.14 33.18
CA ASN A 93 -6.44 17.99 32.70
C ASN A 93 -6.75 18.11 31.20
N ILE A 94 -6.96 19.33 30.70
CA ILE A 94 -7.12 19.60 29.26
C ILE A 94 -5.81 19.29 28.53
N VAL A 95 -4.65 19.69 29.09
CA VAL A 95 -3.32 19.34 28.57
C VAL A 95 -3.15 17.82 28.49
N THR A 96 -3.40 17.07 29.55
CA THR A 96 -3.30 15.59 29.50
C THR A 96 -4.28 14.95 28.51
N SER A 97 -5.49 15.51 28.33
CA SER A 97 -6.41 15.04 27.27
C SER A 97 -5.96 15.43 25.86
N ILE A 98 -5.28 16.57 25.66
CA ILE A 98 -4.62 16.92 24.38
C ILE A 98 -3.47 15.94 24.14
N GLU A 99 -2.59 15.73 25.12
CA GLU A 99 -1.46 14.79 25.05
C GLU A 99 -1.94 13.37 24.71
N GLU A 100 -3.00 12.88 25.35
CA GLU A 100 -3.59 11.59 25.01
C GLU A 100 -4.19 11.57 23.59
N VAL A 101 -4.89 12.63 23.15
CA VAL A 101 -5.41 12.70 21.77
C VAL A 101 -4.25 12.71 20.75
N PHE A 102 -3.19 13.49 21.00
CA PHE A 102 -2.00 13.51 20.13
C PHE A 102 -1.20 12.19 20.19
N GLU A 103 -1.07 11.52 21.34
CA GLU A 103 -0.49 10.17 21.42
C GLU A 103 -1.30 9.18 20.56
N ASN A 104 -2.62 9.13 20.74
CA ASN A 104 -3.52 8.27 19.97
C ASN A 104 -3.51 8.57 18.45
N THR A 105 -3.22 9.83 18.06
CA THR A 105 -3.44 10.32 16.68
C THR A 105 -2.15 10.65 15.93
N SER A 106 -0.99 10.63 16.61
CA SER A 106 0.35 10.69 16.00
C SER A 106 1.15 9.40 16.21
N GLY A 107 1.06 8.77 17.38
CA GLY A 107 1.94 7.68 17.83
C GLY A 107 3.10 8.15 18.74
N PHE A 108 3.33 9.46 18.83
CA PHE A 108 4.40 10.07 19.62
C PHE A 108 3.91 10.58 20.98
N GLU A 109 4.78 10.48 22.00
CA GLU A 109 4.52 10.99 23.34
C GLU A 109 4.88 12.47 23.40
N LEU A 110 3.89 13.37 23.51
CA LEU A 110 4.17 14.82 23.54
C LEU A 110 4.94 15.27 24.78
N GLY A 111 4.90 14.51 25.87
CA GLY A 111 5.62 14.82 27.12
C GLY A 111 7.16 14.78 27.02
N ASP A 112 7.72 14.33 25.90
CA ASP A 112 9.16 14.46 25.59
C ASP A 112 9.54 15.89 25.14
N PHE A 113 8.56 16.77 24.86
CA PHE A 113 8.74 18.14 24.34
C PHE A 113 8.27 19.21 25.33
N ASP A 114 8.80 20.44 25.20
CA ASP A 114 8.27 21.60 25.93
C ASP A 114 6.87 21.96 25.39
N SER A 115 5.90 22.21 26.29
CA SER A 115 4.49 22.45 25.96
C SER A 115 4.24 23.74 25.16
N ASP A 116 5.25 24.61 25.04
CA ASP A 116 5.28 25.79 24.16
C ASP A 116 5.96 25.57 22.80
N THR A 117 6.60 24.40 22.56
CA THR A 117 7.14 24.02 21.24
C THR A 117 5.99 23.91 20.23
N THR A 118 6.20 24.28 18.97
CA THR A 118 5.12 24.15 17.98
C THR A 118 4.95 22.71 17.48
N PHE A 119 3.71 22.33 17.16
CA PHE A 119 3.38 21.02 16.62
C PHE A 119 4.14 20.70 15.31
N PHE A 120 4.52 21.72 14.54
CA PHE A 120 5.36 21.57 13.35
C PHE A 120 6.82 21.28 13.71
N GLU A 121 7.40 21.96 14.71
CA GLU A 121 8.75 21.68 15.23
C GLU A 121 8.86 20.31 15.92
N MET A 122 7.75 19.79 16.45
CA MET A 122 7.63 18.39 16.92
C MET A 122 7.66 17.35 15.78
N GLY A 123 7.67 17.78 14.51
CA GLY A 123 7.71 16.89 13.34
C GLY A 123 6.35 16.28 12.97
N LEU A 124 5.23 16.83 13.45
CA LEU A 124 3.90 16.32 13.13
C LEU A 124 3.46 16.79 11.74
N ASP A 125 3.33 15.85 10.80
CA ASP A 125 2.98 16.17 9.41
C ASP A 125 1.52 16.63 9.24
N SER A 126 1.21 17.22 8.07
CA SER A 126 -0.13 17.75 7.78
C SER A 126 -1.25 16.71 7.78
N LEU A 127 -0.95 15.42 7.54
CA LEU A 127 -1.93 14.34 7.65
C LEU A 127 -2.20 14.03 9.12
N VAL A 128 -1.16 13.90 9.95
CA VAL A 128 -1.28 13.73 11.40
C VAL A 128 -2.02 14.90 12.03
N LEU A 129 -1.70 16.14 11.69
CA LEU A 129 -2.40 17.32 12.20
C LEU A 129 -3.86 17.38 11.74
N THR A 130 -4.18 16.92 10.52
CA THR A 130 -5.57 16.81 10.05
C THR A 130 -6.34 15.72 10.80
N GLN A 131 -5.72 14.55 11.02
CA GLN A 131 -6.30 13.48 11.86
C GLN A 131 -6.56 13.98 13.28
N THR A 132 -5.59 14.67 13.87
CA THR A 132 -5.65 15.19 15.24
C THR A 132 -6.70 16.27 15.39
N ALA A 133 -6.85 17.18 14.43
CA ALA A 133 -7.95 18.16 14.40
C ALA A 133 -9.32 17.48 14.54
N THR A 134 -9.60 16.44 13.74
CA THR A 134 -10.85 15.66 13.82
C THR A 134 -10.96 14.84 15.12
N ALA A 135 -9.85 14.36 15.68
CA ALA A 135 -9.85 13.63 16.94
C ALA A 135 -10.12 14.54 18.15
N LEU A 136 -9.56 15.76 18.16
CA LEU A 136 -9.82 16.81 19.14
C LEU A 136 -11.29 17.24 19.09
N GLU A 137 -11.85 17.47 17.90
CA GLU A 137 -13.28 17.81 17.73
C GLU A 137 -14.18 16.75 18.38
N ARG A 138 -13.91 15.47 18.14
CA ARG A 138 -14.71 14.36 18.70
C ARG A 138 -14.58 14.23 20.23
N GLU A 139 -13.40 14.44 20.79
CA GLU A 139 -13.14 14.33 22.24
C GLU A 139 -13.69 15.53 23.01
N PHE A 140 -13.33 16.74 22.56
CA PHE A 140 -13.67 17.96 23.25
C PHE A 140 -15.11 18.41 22.98
N GLY A 141 -15.63 18.19 21.77
CA GLY A 141 -16.96 18.63 21.32
C GLY A 141 -16.97 20.05 20.76
N VAL A 142 -15.82 20.51 20.25
CA VAL A 142 -15.57 21.87 19.75
C VAL A 142 -14.83 21.75 18.41
N GLU A 143 -15.28 22.47 17.38
CA GLU A 143 -14.64 22.44 16.05
C GLU A 143 -13.19 22.96 16.12
N VAL A 144 -12.23 22.07 15.87
CA VAL A 144 -10.80 22.39 15.74
C VAL A 144 -10.38 22.08 14.31
N THR A 145 -9.88 23.08 13.59
CA THR A 145 -9.40 22.91 12.21
C THR A 145 -7.89 22.76 12.14
N PHE A 146 -7.40 22.05 11.11
CA PHE A 146 -5.97 21.99 10.76
C PHE A 146 -5.33 23.39 10.73
N ARG A 147 -6.05 24.39 10.19
CA ARG A 147 -5.55 25.77 10.09
C ARG A 147 -5.35 26.43 11.45
N GLN A 148 -6.21 26.16 12.44
CA GLN A 148 -6.01 26.66 13.80
C GLN A 148 -4.78 26.03 14.46
N LEU A 149 -4.60 24.71 14.33
CA LEU A 149 -3.41 24.00 14.84
C LEU A 149 -2.09 24.48 14.21
N LEU A 150 -2.14 25.05 13.00
CA LEU A 150 -0.95 25.59 12.32
C LEU A 150 -0.71 27.08 12.60
N GLU A 151 -1.77 27.92 12.62
CA GLU A 151 -1.65 29.39 12.62
C GLU A 151 -2.02 30.08 13.95
N GLN A 152 -2.76 29.43 14.86
CA GLN A 152 -3.46 30.13 15.96
C GLN A 152 -3.30 29.46 17.34
N THR A 153 -3.22 28.13 17.37
CA THR A 153 -2.99 27.32 18.56
C THR A 153 -1.89 26.33 18.22
N CYS A 154 -0.68 26.83 17.99
CA CYS A 154 0.41 26.05 17.43
C CYS A 154 1.18 25.20 18.47
N SER A 155 0.94 25.38 19.77
CA SER A 155 1.50 24.55 20.85
C SER A 155 0.41 23.96 21.76
N VAL A 156 0.79 22.98 22.60
CA VAL A 156 -0.10 22.32 23.58
C VAL A 156 -0.71 23.34 24.55
N ASN A 157 0.10 24.25 25.09
CA ASN A 157 -0.36 25.29 26.01
C ASN A 157 -1.37 26.24 25.35
N GLN A 158 -1.12 26.67 24.11
CA GLN A 158 -2.03 27.56 23.38
C GLN A 158 -3.36 26.87 23.09
N LEU A 159 -3.33 25.60 22.65
CA LEU A 159 -4.52 24.80 22.40
C LEU A 159 -5.33 24.56 23.69
N ALA A 160 -4.66 24.27 24.80
CA ALA A 160 -5.32 24.09 26.11
C ALA A 160 -5.97 25.38 26.60
N GLY A 161 -5.28 26.52 26.50
CA GLY A 161 -5.81 27.84 26.88
C GLY A 161 -6.94 28.32 25.98
N TRP A 162 -6.99 27.89 24.71
CA TRP A 162 -8.11 28.13 23.80
C TRP A 162 -9.30 27.21 24.10
N LEU A 163 -9.07 25.92 24.31
CA LEU A 163 -10.11 24.94 24.66
C LEU A 163 -10.78 25.27 26.01
N ASP A 164 -10.04 25.75 27.00
CA ASP A 164 -10.60 26.16 28.31
C ASP A 164 -11.67 27.25 28.15
N GLN A 165 -11.50 28.17 27.20
CA GLN A 165 -12.46 29.25 26.89
C GLN A 165 -13.70 28.77 26.13
N GLN A 166 -13.62 27.67 25.38
CA GLN A 166 -14.73 27.13 24.58
C GLN A 166 -15.53 26.04 25.31
N LEU A 167 -14.91 25.31 26.23
CA LEU A 167 -15.51 24.16 26.90
C LEU A 167 -16.31 24.55 28.16
N PRO A 168 -17.50 23.97 28.40
CA PRO A 168 -18.26 24.18 29.62
C PRO A 168 -17.42 23.98 30.90
N ALA A 169 -17.51 24.93 31.83
CA ALA A 169 -16.63 25.05 33.01
C ALA A 169 -16.63 23.83 33.95
N GLU A 170 -17.62 22.93 33.81
CA GLU A 170 -17.75 21.69 34.59
C GLU A 170 -16.95 20.51 34.00
N LYS A 171 -16.62 20.53 32.69
CA LYS A 171 -15.88 19.45 32.01
C LYS A 171 -14.38 19.55 32.32
N TYR A 172 -13.71 18.43 32.60
CA TYR A 172 -12.29 18.36 32.97
C TYR A 172 -11.90 19.11 34.28
N LEU A 173 -12.83 19.40 35.18
CA LEU A 173 -12.48 19.84 36.55
C LEU A 173 -11.70 18.74 37.30
N PRO A 174 -10.70 19.09 38.14
CA PRO A 174 -9.93 18.11 38.88
C PRO A 174 -10.78 17.38 39.94
N THR A 175 -10.81 16.06 39.86
CA THR A 175 -11.49 15.18 40.82
C THR A 175 -10.91 15.38 42.22
N ALA A 176 -11.76 15.68 43.21
CA ALA A 176 -11.32 15.93 44.58
C ALA A 176 -10.72 14.67 45.22
N THR A 177 -9.40 14.66 45.45
CA THR A 177 -8.68 13.56 46.08
C THR A 177 -9.12 13.33 47.51
N VAL A 178 -9.62 12.14 47.82
CA VAL A 178 -9.96 11.75 49.20
C VAL A 178 -8.67 11.44 49.96
N CYS A 179 -8.17 12.43 50.72
CA CYS A 179 -7.08 12.22 51.66
C CYS A 179 -7.47 11.19 52.73
N LYS A 180 -6.69 10.12 52.84
CA LYS A 180 -6.56 9.36 54.10
C LYS A 180 -5.38 9.94 54.87
N GLU A 181 -5.60 10.24 56.15
CA GLU A 181 -4.62 10.87 57.02
C GLU A 181 -3.42 9.96 57.28
N THR A 182 -2.21 10.52 57.17
CA THR A 182 -0.96 9.88 57.58
C THR A 182 -0.63 10.26 59.03
N SER A 183 -0.78 9.30 59.96
CA SER A 183 -0.18 9.41 61.29
C SER A 183 1.33 9.16 61.21
N ALA A 184 2.11 9.99 61.91
CA ALA A 184 3.56 10.07 61.69
C ALA A 184 4.40 9.54 62.87
N THR A 185 5.47 8.81 62.54
CA THR A 185 6.72 8.61 63.34
C THR A 185 6.58 7.86 64.70
N PRO A 186 7.70 7.37 65.32
CA PRO A 186 9.11 7.56 64.98
C PRO A 186 9.91 6.29 64.65
N GLN A 187 11.17 6.48 64.25
CA GLN A 187 12.20 5.45 64.21
C GLN A 187 12.73 5.16 65.63
N ASP A 188 13.08 3.92 65.96
CA ASP A 188 14.47 3.61 66.36
C ASP A 188 14.84 2.11 66.42
N ALA A 189 16.07 1.83 65.97
CA ALA A 189 17.04 0.80 66.39
C ALA A 189 16.77 -0.74 66.55
N PHE A 190 17.90 -1.46 66.48
CA PHE A 190 18.24 -2.82 66.98
C PHE A 190 17.87 -4.14 66.23
N GLN A 191 18.93 -4.72 65.65
CA GLN A 191 19.42 -6.12 65.79
C GLN A 191 18.69 -7.34 65.16
N ASN A 192 19.52 -8.14 64.49
CA ASN A 192 19.34 -9.53 64.02
C ASN A 192 19.31 -10.53 65.19
N PRO A 193 18.59 -11.68 65.08
CA PRO A 193 19.33 -12.94 65.20
C PRO A 193 18.82 -14.17 64.38
N ALA A 194 19.81 -14.87 63.79
CA ALA A 194 20.00 -16.34 63.77
C ALA A 194 19.04 -17.33 63.03
N GLN A 195 19.65 -18.38 62.47
CA GLN A 195 19.01 -19.61 61.93
C GLN A 195 18.83 -20.69 63.02
N PRO A 196 18.25 -21.86 62.69
CA PRO A 196 19.12 -23.03 62.41
C PRO A 196 18.70 -23.90 61.18
N PRO A 197 19.56 -24.87 60.73
CA PRO A 197 19.47 -25.48 59.39
C PRO A 197 19.34 -27.04 59.35
N VAL A 198 19.14 -27.59 58.15
CA VAL A 198 19.39 -29.00 57.70
C VAL A 198 19.52 -28.97 56.16
N ASP A 199 20.46 -29.56 55.42
CA ASP A 199 21.83 -30.06 55.56
C ASP A 199 22.29 -30.40 54.11
N PHE A 200 23.59 -30.59 53.85
CA PHE A 200 24.12 -30.97 52.52
C PHE A 200 24.70 -32.40 52.53
N GLN A 201 24.70 -33.09 51.38
CA GLN A 201 25.96 -33.71 50.92
C GLN A 201 26.02 -33.97 49.41
N THR A 202 27.21 -33.74 48.87
CA THR A 202 27.59 -34.00 47.48
C THR A 202 28.41 -35.28 47.39
N ASN A 203 28.58 -35.83 46.18
CA ASN A 203 29.76 -36.62 45.87
C ASN A 203 30.13 -36.52 44.39
N ALA A 204 31.42 -36.48 44.07
CA ALA A 204 31.91 -36.27 42.70
C ALA A 204 33.27 -36.95 42.48
N ASN A 205 33.39 -37.65 41.35
CA ASN A 205 34.60 -37.88 40.54
C ASN A 205 34.18 -38.82 39.38
N ALA A 206 34.28 -38.49 38.09
CA ALA A 206 35.42 -38.01 37.29
C ALA A 206 36.25 -39.15 36.68
N THR A 207 36.11 -39.38 35.37
CA THR A 207 37.17 -39.73 34.41
C THR A 207 36.64 -39.77 32.97
N ALA A 208 37.46 -39.35 32.01
CA ALA A 208 37.30 -39.56 30.56
C ALA A 208 38.37 -40.62 30.11
N PRO A 209 38.53 -41.06 28.83
CA PRO A 209 38.33 -40.27 27.60
C PRO A 209 37.82 -41.00 26.31
N VAL A 210 37.43 -40.16 25.32
CA VAL A 210 37.72 -40.24 23.86
C VAL A 210 37.92 -41.60 23.17
N SER A 211 37.12 -41.89 22.13
CA SER A 211 37.64 -42.10 20.75
C SER A 211 36.57 -42.38 19.67
N SER A 212 36.86 -41.92 18.46
CA SER A 212 36.37 -42.41 17.15
C SER A 212 37.59 -42.44 16.21
N PRO A 213 37.67 -43.34 15.19
CA PRO A 213 37.33 -42.89 13.83
C PRO A 213 36.91 -43.98 12.77
N SER A 214 36.17 -43.52 11.76
CA SER A 214 36.31 -43.73 10.30
C SER A 214 36.55 -45.11 9.60
N ALA A 215 35.62 -45.41 8.68
CA ALA A 215 35.79 -45.64 7.22
C ALA A 215 36.04 -47.04 6.56
N THR A 216 35.31 -47.24 5.43
CA THR A 216 35.54 -48.18 4.29
C THR A 216 35.45 -49.70 4.57
N THR A 217 35.11 -50.62 3.63
CA THR A 217 35.08 -50.58 2.14
C THR A 217 34.00 -51.53 1.56
N VAL A 218 33.65 -51.40 0.26
CA VAL A 218 32.83 -52.36 -0.52
C VAL A 218 33.74 -53.41 -1.23
N PRO A 219 33.24 -54.60 -1.64
CA PRO A 219 33.04 -54.82 -3.10
C PRO A 219 31.90 -55.80 -3.52
N ASN A 220 31.42 -55.63 -4.77
CA ASN A 220 30.96 -56.58 -5.83
C ASN A 220 30.46 -58.03 -5.50
N ALA A 221 29.63 -58.71 -6.31
CA ALA A 221 28.69 -58.40 -7.44
C ALA A 221 28.06 -59.75 -7.94
N ILE A 222 27.33 -59.76 -9.08
CA ILE A 222 26.92 -60.94 -9.92
C ILE A 222 25.72 -61.77 -9.38
N ALA A 223 24.69 -62.19 -10.14
CA ALA A 223 24.16 -61.80 -11.47
C ALA A 223 22.72 -62.38 -11.72
N SER A 224 22.09 -61.98 -12.85
CA SER A 224 20.73 -62.35 -13.31
C SER A 224 20.62 -63.73 -14.01
N PRO A 225 19.40 -64.18 -14.40
CA PRO A 225 18.86 -63.98 -15.78
C PRO A 225 17.41 -63.38 -15.79
N THR A 226 16.83 -62.69 -16.81
CA THR A 226 16.97 -62.63 -18.30
C THR A 226 16.06 -63.65 -19.02
N GLN A 227 15.09 -63.32 -19.92
CA GLN A 227 14.57 -62.02 -20.46
C GLN A 227 13.00 -61.96 -20.42
N VAL A 228 12.08 -61.74 -21.42
CA VAL A 228 12.05 -61.59 -22.91
C VAL A 228 10.75 -60.83 -23.36
N GLU A 229 10.89 -59.69 -24.07
CA GLU A 229 9.99 -59.02 -25.06
C GLU A 229 8.50 -58.66 -24.68
N ALA A 230 7.76 -57.75 -25.36
CA ALA A 230 7.94 -57.10 -26.68
C ALA A 230 7.33 -55.68 -26.84
N THR A 231 8.00 -54.83 -27.63
CA THR A 231 7.48 -53.77 -28.55
C THR A 231 6.64 -52.55 -28.07
N VAL A 232 6.74 -51.46 -28.84
CA VAL A 232 6.10 -50.14 -28.65
C VAL A 232 5.34 -49.73 -29.93
N ALA A 233 4.21 -49.02 -29.79
CA ALA A 233 3.63 -48.19 -30.87
C ALA A 233 2.83 -46.99 -30.29
N GLN A 234 2.99 -45.81 -30.90
CA GLN A 234 2.10 -44.66 -30.71
C GLN A 234 1.03 -44.63 -31.81
N SER A 235 -0.09 -43.95 -31.56
CA SER A 235 -0.99 -43.48 -32.62
C SER A 235 -1.70 -42.20 -32.21
N THR A 236 -1.59 -41.17 -33.04
CA THR A 236 -2.40 -39.94 -33.00
C THR A 236 -3.17 -39.83 -34.31
N VAL A 237 -4.45 -39.49 -34.24
CA VAL A 237 -5.34 -39.26 -35.40
C VAL A 237 -6.15 -37.98 -35.12
N PRO A 238 -6.31 -37.07 -36.11
CA PRO A 238 -6.68 -35.67 -35.84
C PRO A 238 -8.20 -35.42 -35.87
N PRO A 239 -8.66 -34.22 -35.43
CA PRO A 239 -10.01 -33.74 -35.76
C PRO A 239 -10.21 -33.64 -37.28
N GLN A 240 -11.36 -34.15 -37.76
CA GLN A 240 -11.85 -33.94 -39.13
C GLN A 240 -12.57 -32.59 -39.25
N PRO A 241 -12.55 -31.94 -40.43
CA PRO A 241 -13.22 -30.65 -40.63
C PRO A 241 -14.73 -30.81 -40.83
N LEU A 242 -15.49 -29.81 -40.37
CA LEU A 242 -16.87 -29.53 -40.79
C LEU A 242 -16.93 -28.14 -41.46
N PRO A 243 -17.95 -27.89 -42.30
CA PRO A 243 -17.75 -27.12 -43.52
C PRO A 243 -17.68 -25.60 -43.32
N SER A 244 -17.03 -24.94 -44.28
CA SER A 244 -17.00 -23.49 -44.44
C SER A 244 -18.40 -22.92 -44.64
N ALA A 245 -18.89 -22.19 -43.64
CA ALA A 245 -20.09 -21.38 -43.78
C ALA A 245 -19.83 -20.21 -44.74
N GLY A 246 -20.33 -20.34 -45.98
CA GLY A 246 -20.45 -19.20 -46.88
C GLY A 246 -21.44 -18.16 -46.34
N THR A 247 -21.46 -16.97 -46.94
CA THR A 247 -22.37 -15.88 -46.56
C THR A 247 -23.84 -16.31 -46.60
N VAL A 248 -24.45 -16.46 -45.41
CA VAL A 248 -25.85 -16.89 -45.25
C VAL A 248 -26.79 -15.71 -45.51
N GLY A 249 -27.74 -15.89 -46.42
CA GLY A 249 -28.81 -14.93 -46.68
C GLY A 249 -29.87 -14.94 -45.58
N ALA A 250 -30.68 -13.88 -45.49
CA ALA A 250 -31.66 -13.69 -44.40
C ALA A 250 -32.81 -14.72 -44.32
N SER A 251 -32.80 -15.78 -45.13
CA SER A 251 -33.80 -16.86 -45.16
C SER A 251 -33.53 -18.01 -44.18
N ASP A 252 -32.26 -18.33 -43.87
CA ASP A 252 -31.94 -19.59 -43.18
C ASP A 252 -31.91 -19.50 -41.65
N ALA A 253 -31.85 -18.28 -41.10
CA ALA A 253 -31.94 -18.05 -39.64
C ALA A 253 -33.26 -18.60 -39.05
N THR A 254 -34.34 -18.57 -39.83
CA THR A 254 -35.65 -19.11 -39.43
C THR A 254 -35.63 -20.64 -39.28
N ASN A 255 -34.89 -21.33 -40.15
CA ASN A 255 -34.75 -22.80 -40.11
C ASN A 255 -33.94 -23.24 -38.89
N LEU A 256 -32.85 -22.53 -38.58
CA LEU A 256 -32.03 -22.78 -37.38
C LEU A 256 -32.82 -22.61 -36.07
N ALA A 257 -33.61 -21.53 -35.97
CA ALA A 257 -34.48 -21.30 -34.81
C ALA A 257 -35.54 -22.40 -34.64
N GLN A 258 -36.14 -22.89 -35.74
CA GLN A 258 -37.07 -24.02 -35.70
C GLN A 258 -36.40 -25.31 -35.23
N LEU A 259 -35.18 -25.60 -35.69
CA LEU A 259 -34.40 -26.78 -35.29
C LEU A 259 -34.03 -26.74 -33.79
N GLN A 260 -33.61 -25.59 -33.27
CA GLN A 260 -33.35 -25.42 -31.83
C GLN A 260 -34.61 -25.57 -30.97
N LEU A 261 -35.76 -25.03 -31.41
CA LEU A 261 -37.03 -25.21 -30.71
C LEU A 261 -37.46 -26.68 -30.69
N GLN A 262 -37.27 -27.40 -31.80
CA GLN A 262 -37.61 -28.82 -31.90
C GLN A 262 -36.71 -29.70 -31.01
N ALA A 263 -35.42 -29.36 -30.90
CA ALA A 263 -34.50 -30.00 -29.96
C ALA A 263 -34.84 -29.71 -28.48
N GLN A 264 -35.22 -28.47 -28.15
CA GLN A 264 -35.70 -28.14 -26.80
C GLN A 264 -36.98 -28.91 -26.44
N LEU A 265 -37.92 -29.07 -27.37
CA LEU A 265 -39.14 -29.86 -27.15
C LEU A 265 -38.85 -31.35 -26.92
N GLN A 266 -37.85 -31.93 -27.60
CA GLN A 266 -37.40 -33.31 -27.32
C GLN A 266 -36.75 -33.43 -25.93
N LEU A 267 -35.88 -32.49 -25.54
CA LEU A 267 -35.31 -32.45 -24.19
C LEU A 267 -36.39 -32.31 -23.11
N MET A 268 -37.40 -31.47 -23.32
CA MET A 268 -38.52 -31.31 -22.40
C MET A 268 -39.38 -32.57 -22.30
N GLN A 269 -39.57 -33.32 -23.41
CA GLN A 269 -40.21 -34.65 -23.36
C GLN A 269 -39.38 -35.69 -22.60
N GLN A 270 -38.05 -35.70 -22.76
CA GLN A 270 -37.17 -36.59 -22.00
C GLN A 270 -37.21 -36.29 -20.49
N GLN A 271 -37.20 -35.01 -20.12
CA GLN A 271 -37.35 -34.56 -18.73
C GLN A 271 -38.74 -34.90 -18.15
N MET A 272 -39.82 -34.72 -18.92
CA MET A 272 -41.17 -35.17 -18.54
C MET A 272 -41.24 -36.68 -18.30
N ASN A 273 -40.64 -37.50 -19.17
CA ASN A 273 -40.60 -38.95 -18.99
C ASN A 273 -39.83 -39.35 -17.71
N TRP A 274 -38.71 -38.69 -17.42
CA TRP A 274 -37.97 -38.84 -16.16
C TRP A 274 -38.84 -38.50 -14.94
N LEU A 275 -39.53 -37.36 -14.96
CA LEU A 275 -40.43 -36.93 -13.89
C LEU A 275 -41.66 -37.85 -13.71
N SER A 276 -42.04 -38.59 -14.75
CA SER A 276 -43.12 -39.61 -14.67
C SER A 276 -42.68 -41.00 -14.18
N GLY A 277 -41.38 -41.22 -13.92
CA GLY A 277 -40.88 -42.47 -13.33
C GLY A 277 -40.87 -43.70 -14.26
N GLY A 278 -40.73 -43.51 -15.58
CA GLY A 278 -40.65 -44.62 -16.54
C GLY A 278 -39.34 -45.42 -16.47
N GLN A 279 -39.41 -46.76 -16.51
CA GLN A 279 -38.24 -47.64 -16.54
C GLN A 279 -37.57 -47.72 -17.92
N LEU A 280 -36.25 -47.91 -17.93
CA LEU A 280 -35.43 -48.15 -19.13
C LEU A 280 -35.41 -49.65 -19.52
N PRO A 281 -35.52 -49.99 -20.81
CA PRO A 281 -35.09 -51.29 -21.35
C PRO A 281 -33.55 -51.42 -21.38
N ALA A 282 -33.04 -52.64 -21.35
CA ALA A 282 -31.62 -52.96 -21.24
C ALA A 282 -30.85 -53.03 -22.58
N GLU A 283 -29.52 -53.07 -22.48
CA GLU A 283 -28.58 -53.11 -23.62
C GLU A 283 -28.58 -54.42 -24.43
N SER A 284 -28.14 -54.31 -25.69
CA SER A 284 -27.50 -55.40 -26.45
C SER A 284 -26.62 -54.76 -27.56
N GLY A 285 -25.46 -55.35 -27.92
CA GLY A 285 -24.54 -54.70 -28.86
C GLY A 285 -23.43 -55.58 -29.46
N SER A 286 -22.63 -54.97 -30.35
CA SER A 286 -21.42 -55.53 -31.03
C SER A 286 -21.66 -56.73 -31.97
N PRO A 287 -20.65 -57.22 -32.74
CA PRO A 287 -19.32 -56.69 -33.10
C PRO A 287 -19.34 -56.04 -34.53
N VAL A 288 -18.40 -56.05 -35.50
CA VAL A 288 -17.14 -56.80 -35.82
C VAL A 288 -16.19 -55.90 -36.67
N LEU A 289 -14.91 -56.31 -36.84
CA LEU A 289 -13.86 -55.64 -37.63
C LEU A 289 -13.66 -56.24 -39.05
N SER A 290 -12.89 -55.56 -39.92
CA SER A 290 -11.93 -56.21 -40.85
C SER A 290 -10.80 -55.26 -41.31
N ALA A 291 -9.69 -55.80 -41.83
CA ALA A 291 -8.36 -55.16 -41.86
C ALA A 291 -7.84 -54.67 -43.24
N THR A 292 -6.59 -54.20 -43.23
CA THR A 292 -5.71 -53.70 -44.33
C THR A 292 -5.03 -54.85 -45.13
N PRO A 293 -3.96 -54.68 -45.96
CA PRO A 293 -3.42 -53.53 -46.74
C PRO A 293 -3.13 -53.88 -48.24
N ASN A 294 -2.60 -52.93 -49.05
CA ASN A 294 -1.56 -53.27 -50.07
C ASN A 294 -0.71 -52.06 -50.56
N ASN A 295 0.33 -52.32 -51.38
CA ASN A 295 1.52 -51.47 -51.60
C ASN A 295 1.63 -50.69 -52.95
N ALA A 296 2.48 -49.64 -52.92
CA ALA A 296 3.24 -49.01 -54.03
C ALA A 296 2.43 -48.26 -55.13
N VAL A 297 2.94 -47.27 -55.89
CA VAL A 297 4.26 -47.10 -56.56
C VAL A 297 4.69 -45.61 -56.65
N GLN A 298 5.96 -45.38 -57.04
CA GLN A 298 6.67 -44.14 -57.45
C GLN A 298 5.82 -43.19 -58.36
N SER A 299 6.11 -41.89 -58.54
CA SER A 299 7.38 -41.33 -59.09
C SER A 299 7.46 -39.78 -59.15
N THR A 300 8.69 -39.22 -59.23
CA THR A 300 9.13 -37.96 -59.93
C THR A 300 8.40 -36.61 -59.67
N GLN A 301 9.04 -35.43 -59.54
CA GLN A 301 10.46 -35.04 -59.65
C GLN A 301 10.74 -33.64 -59.00
N GLN A 302 11.96 -33.45 -58.45
CA GLN A 302 12.90 -32.30 -58.53
C GLN A 302 12.37 -30.84 -58.75
N THR A 303 12.92 -29.75 -58.18
CA THR A 303 14.16 -29.45 -57.38
C THR A 303 14.00 -28.06 -56.69
N VAL A 304 14.44 -27.79 -55.45
CA VAL A 304 15.77 -27.30 -54.98
C VAL A 304 16.23 -25.97 -55.63
N ALA A 305 16.73 -24.92 -54.93
CA ALA A 305 16.70 -24.50 -53.50
C ALA A 305 17.34 -23.08 -53.35
N ALA A 306 17.24 -22.46 -52.14
CA ALA A 306 18.02 -21.30 -51.66
C ALA A 306 17.77 -19.94 -52.38
N THR A 307 18.19 -18.75 -51.89
CA THR A 307 19.09 -18.37 -50.77
C THR A 307 18.72 -16.96 -50.20
N ASN A 308 19.15 -16.66 -48.97
CA ASN A 308 19.47 -15.35 -48.35
C ASN A 308 18.64 -14.05 -48.61
N VAL A 309 18.16 -13.48 -47.51
CA VAL A 309 18.40 -12.11 -46.99
C VAL A 309 18.82 -11.01 -47.97
N GLU A 310 18.04 -9.92 -48.02
CA GLU A 310 18.54 -8.54 -48.12
C GLU A 310 17.55 -7.56 -47.46
N ALA A 311 17.99 -6.35 -47.05
CA ALA A 311 17.20 -5.43 -46.22
C ALA A 311 17.34 -3.96 -46.66
N PHE A 312 16.22 -3.22 -46.70
CA PHE A 312 16.13 -1.80 -47.09
C PHE A 312 14.86 -1.15 -46.49
N PRO A 313 14.77 0.20 -46.34
CA PRO A 313 15.72 1.04 -45.61
C PRO A 313 15.00 2.09 -44.71
N ASN A 314 15.78 2.94 -44.02
CA ASN A 314 15.29 4.10 -43.25
C ASN A 314 14.93 5.32 -44.13
N ASN A 315 14.32 6.32 -43.47
CA ASN A 315 14.38 7.78 -43.75
C ASN A 315 13.32 8.43 -44.69
N PRO A 316 13.05 9.76 -44.57
CA PRO A 316 11.72 10.19 -44.13
C PRO A 316 11.12 11.44 -44.86
N GLY A 317 9.95 11.90 -44.39
CA GLY A 317 9.29 13.15 -44.79
C GLY A 317 8.37 13.04 -46.04
N GLU A 318 7.40 13.91 -46.27
CA GLU A 318 6.74 14.91 -45.39
C GLU A 318 5.27 15.16 -45.89
N PRO A 319 4.53 16.25 -45.58
CA PRO A 319 3.17 16.14 -45.03
C PRO A 319 2.02 16.25 -46.04
N VAL A 320 0.82 15.85 -45.62
CA VAL A 320 -0.45 16.02 -46.36
C VAL A 320 -1.29 17.15 -45.75
N THR A 321 -1.68 18.12 -46.57
CA THR A 321 -2.40 19.34 -46.15
C THR A 321 -3.92 19.12 -45.97
N PRO A 322 -4.55 19.59 -44.87
CA PRO A 322 -6.01 19.65 -44.74
C PRO A 322 -6.63 20.82 -45.55
N GLN A 323 -7.88 20.66 -46.01
CA GLN A 323 -8.64 21.72 -46.68
C GLN A 323 -9.45 22.59 -45.70
N GLN A 324 -9.76 23.83 -46.12
CA GLN A 324 -10.43 24.86 -45.31
C GLN A 324 -11.97 24.81 -45.40
N SER A 325 -12.67 25.12 -44.29
CA SER A 325 -13.92 25.92 -44.21
C SER A 325 -14.47 25.90 -42.76
N ALA A 326 -15.12 26.93 -42.22
CA ALA A 326 -15.29 28.33 -42.64
C ALA A 326 -15.54 29.23 -41.39
N SER A 327 -15.35 30.56 -41.51
CA SER A 327 -15.36 31.51 -40.39
C SER A 327 -16.72 32.15 -40.10
N LEU A 328 -17.02 32.49 -38.83
CA LEU A 328 -18.10 33.41 -38.46
C LEU A 328 -17.78 34.31 -37.23
N THR A 329 -17.54 35.61 -37.52
CA THR A 329 -17.92 36.82 -36.74
C THR A 329 -17.37 37.10 -35.32
N GLN A 330 -17.27 38.40 -35.00
CA GLN A 330 -16.66 38.99 -33.79
C GLN A 330 -17.70 39.57 -32.81
N ALA A 331 -17.33 39.73 -31.52
CA ALA A 331 -17.57 40.92 -30.65
C ALA A 331 -17.41 40.55 -29.15
N PRO A 332 -17.23 41.52 -28.22
CA PRO A 332 -16.33 42.68 -28.22
C PRO A 332 -15.34 42.62 -27.02
N ALA A 333 -14.67 43.72 -26.66
CA ALA A 333 -13.63 43.74 -25.60
C ALA A 333 -14.00 44.59 -24.36
N ASP A 334 -13.55 44.11 -23.19
CA ASP A 334 -13.22 44.79 -21.92
C ASP A 334 -14.23 45.69 -21.17
N PRO A 335 -14.16 45.72 -19.82
CA PRO A 335 -13.40 46.80 -19.18
C PRO A 335 -12.58 46.41 -17.90
N GLN A 336 -11.36 46.95 -17.78
CA GLN A 336 -10.58 46.96 -16.53
C GLN A 336 -11.01 48.02 -15.50
N PRO A 337 -10.77 47.73 -14.21
CA PRO A 337 -10.35 48.74 -13.22
C PRO A 337 -9.23 48.20 -12.26
N PRO A 338 -8.52 49.06 -11.48
CA PRO A 338 -7.54 50.05 -11.94
C PRO A 338 -6.15 49.88 -11.26
N GLU A 339 -5.11 50.54 -11.80
CA GLU A 339 -3.79 50.61 -11.13
C GLU A 339 -3.84 51.34 -9.77
N LEU A 340 -3.01 50.90 -8.82
CA LEU A 340 -2.57 51.68 -7.66
C LEU A 340 -1.04 51.65 -7.55
N LYS A 341 -0.42 52.83 -7.42
CA LYS A 341 1.03 53.02 -7.32
C LYS A 341 1.37 53.85 -6.08
N PHE A 342 2.23 53.33 -5.22
CA PHE A 342 3.08 54.05 -4.28
C PHE A 342 4.40 53.26 -4.22
N GLU A 343 5.48 53.77 -4.81
CA GLU A 343 6.41 54.77 -4.25
C GLU A 343 7.32 54.21 -3.16
N THR A 344 8.62 54.19 -3.47
CA THR A 344 9.72 53.71 -2.64
C THR A 344 10.26 54.80 -1.73
N SER A 345 10.68 54.45 -0.51
CA SER A 345 11.48 55.33 0.36
C SER A 345 12.76 54.63 0.85
N ASP A 346 13.91 55.11 0.39
CA ASP A 346 15.21 54.71 0.92
C ASP A 346 15.39 55.15 2.38
N THR A 347 15.95 54.27 3.22
CA THR A 347 16.92 54.70 4.25
C THR A 347 18.01 53.66 4.40
N SER A 348 19.22 53.99 3.96
CA SER A 348 20.43 53.25 4.27
C SER A 348 20.88 53.49 5.71
N ASN A 349 21.53 52.50 6.33
CA ASN A 349 22.61 52.77 7.29
C ASN A 349 23.62 51.61 7.35
N SER A 350 24.82 51.87 7.88
CA SER A 350 26.03 51.11 7.55
C SER A 350 26.96 50.79 8.72
N GLY A 351 27.69 49.66 8.62
CA GLY A 351 28.91 49.36 9.38
C GLY A 351 28.71 48.50 10.64
N VAL A 352 29.76 47.96 11.27
CA VAL A 352 31.22 48.02 11.01
C VAL A 352 31.86 46.66 11.40
N GLU A 353 33.03 46.34 10.84
CA GLU A 353 33.83 45.14 11.13
C GLU A 353 34.51 45.14 12.53
N GLY A 354 34.89 43.95 13.02
CA GLY A 354 35.74 43.74 14.21
C GLY A 354 36.01 42.24 14.44
N SER A 355 37.21 41.86 14.89
CA SER A 355 37.72 40.48 14.83
C SER A 355 38.31 39.93 16.15
N ASP A 356 38.81 38.68 16.07
CA ASP A 356 39.70 37.96 17.01
C ASP A 356 39.04 37.28 18.24
N VAL A 357 39.42 36.07 18.71
CA VAL A 357 40.29 35.00 18.16
C VAL A 357 39.90 33.62 18.78
N GLU A 358 40.35 32.52 18.18
CA GLU A 358 40.14 31.08 18.51
C GLU A 358 39.93 30.64 19.97
N LEU A 359 39.07 29.61 20.14
CA LEU A 359 39.44 28.32 20.78
C LEU A 359 38.41 27.21 20.47
N ALA A 360 38.88 25.98 20.27
CA ALA A 360 38.08 24.77 20.00
C ALA A 360 38.69 23.57 20.77
N PRO A 361 37.97 22.46 21.06
CA PRO A 361 37.54 21.54 20.00
C PRO A 361 36.20 20.78 20.23
N GLN A 362 35.84 19.96 19.22
CA GLN A 362 34.98 18.76 19.34
C GLN A 362 33.52 18.93 19.82
N GLY A 363 32.76 19.65 19.01
CA GLY A 363 31.42 19.19 18.62
C GLY A 363 31.25 19.34 17.11
N LYS A 364 31.11 18.24 16.36
CA LYS A 364 30.69 18.32 14.94
C LYS A 364 29.20 18.63 14.88
N ARG A 365 28.83 19.87 15.24
CA ARG A 365 27.59 20.46 14.74
C ARG A 365 27.75 20.53 13.22
N PHE A 366 26.94 19.76 12.50
CA PHE A 366 26.71 20.01 11.08
C PHE A 366 26.33 21.49 10.94
N LYS A 367 26.87 22.19 9.93
CA LYS A 367 26.33 23.49 9.58
C LYS A 367 24.91 23.23 9.08
N THR A 368 23.91 23.52 9.90
CA THR A 368 22.52 23.60 9.45
C THR A 368 22.47 24.68 8.38
N VAL A 369 22.54 24.26 7.11
CA VAL A 369 22.17 25.12 6.01
C VAL A 369 20.70 25.42 6.24
N LYS A 370 20.37 26.68 6.56
CA LYS A 370 19.00 27.17 6.43
C LYS A 370 18.65 27.12 4.94
N LEU A 371 18.13 25.97 4.51
CA LEU A 371 17.09 25.99 3.48
C LEU A 371 15.95 26.82 4.08
N ASN A 372 15.45 27.77 3.30
CA ASN A 372 14.48 28.75 3.81
C ASN A 372 13.24 28.05 4.38
N ASP A 373 12.55 28.76 5.28
CA ASP A 373 11.39 28.30 6.04
C ASP A 373 10.11 28.23 5.14
N GLY A 374 10.21 27.55 3.98
CA GLY A 374 9.25 27.58 2.87
C GLY A 374 9.34 28.80 1.96
N ALA A 375 9.80 29.94 2.47
CA ALA A 375 9.91 31.20 1.75
C ALA A 375 10.96 31.15 0.62
N LEU A 376 10.60 31.64 -0.58
CA LEU A 376 11.55 31.86 -1.67
C LEU A 376 11.91 33.34 -1.74
N ASP A 377 13.16 33.64 -2.12
CA ASP A 377 13.51 34.99 -2.55
C ASP A 377 12.98 35.30 -3.96
N ALA A 378 13.14 36.54 -4.42
CA ALA A 378 12.60 37.00 -5.69
C ALA A 378 13.24 36.35 -6.93
N GLU A 379 14.51 35.93 -6.85
CA GLU A 379 15.17 35.19 -7.93
C GLU A 379 14.69 33.73 -7.93
N GLN A 380 14.65 33.10 -6.76
CA GLN A 380 14.14 31.74 -6.59
C GLN A 380 12.68 31.60 -7.05
N GLN A 381 11.80 32.54 -6.70
CA GLN A 381 10.40 32.52 -7.13
C GLN A 381 10.30 32.68 -8.66
N MET A 382 11.03 33.62 -9.26
CA MET A 382 11.05 33.82 -10.71
C MET A 382 11.54 32.56 -11.46
N VAL A 383 12.53 31.87 -10.91
CA VAL A 383 13.02 30.60 -11.48
C VAL A 383 12.01 29.47 -11.30
N LEU A 384 11.35 29.37 -10.15
CA LEU A 384 10.30 28.37 -9.93
C LEU A 384 9.14 28.57 -10.91
N ASP A 385 8.69 29.81 -11.11
CA ASP A 385 7.62 30.16 -12.04
C ASP A 385 7.98 29.76 -13.49
N GLU A 386 9.23 29.97 -13.91
CA GLU A 386 9.74 29.54 -15.22
C GLU A 386 9.88 28.01 -15.32
N MET A 387 10.30 27.32 -14.25
CA MET A 387 10.35 25.85 -14.21
C MET A 387 8.95 25.22 -14.31
N ILE A 388 7.95 25.80 -13.63
CA ILE A 388 6.53 25.43 -13.76
C ILE A 388 6.08 25.67 -15.21
N ARG A 389 6.35 26.86 -15.76
CA ARG A 389 5.97 27.21 -17.15
C ARG A 389 6.57 26.25 -18.18
N ILE A 390 7.81 25.80 -17.98
CA ILE A 390 8.46 24.81 -18.86
C ILE A 390 7.82 23.42 -18.68
N ASN A 391 7.65 22.95 -17.44
CA ASN A 391 7.01 21.67 -17.13
C ASN A 391 5.61 21.58 -17.76
N ASP A 392 4.79 22.60 -17.56
CA ASP A 392 3.42 22.67 -18.04
C ASP A 392 3.33 22.77 -19.57
N ALA A 393 4.32 23.41 -20.21
CA ALA A 393 4.44 23.41 -21.67
C ALA A 393 4.84 22.03 -22.23
N THR A 394 5.67 21.25 -21.50
CA THR A 394 6.01 19.88 -21.91
C THR A 394 4.89 18.88 -21.66
N LEU A 395 4.04 19.09 -20.65
CA LEU A 395 3.01 18.15 -20.19
C LEU A 395 1.57 18.67 -20.42
N ALA A 396 1.36 19.50 -21.44
CA ALA A 396 0.15 20.29 -21.62
C ALA A 396 -1.13 19.43 -21.73
N LYS A 397 -1.10 18.31 -22.47
CA LYS A 397 -2.23 17.38 -22.57
C LYS A 397 -2.36 16.54 -21.31
N SER A 398 -1.27 16.12 -20.66
CA SER A 398 -1.34 15.44 -19.36
C SER A 398 -2.04 16.29 -18.29
N LYS A 399 -1.69 17.59 -18.20
CA LYS A 399 -2.33 18.58 -17.33
C LYS A 399 -3.80 18.80 -17.71
N SER A 400 -4.09 18.97 -19.00
CA SER A 400 -5.46 19.15 -19.52
C SER A 400 -6.34 17.93 -19.26
N TYR A 401 -5.81 16.72 -19.44
CA TYR A 401 -6.48 15.47 -19.12
C TYR A 401 -6.80 15.37 -17.63
N ALA A 402 -5.83 15.66 -16.76
CA ALA A 402 -6.05 15.66 -15.32
C ALA A 402 -7.17 16.64 -14.92
N GLN A 403 -7.16 17.86 -15.46
CA GLN A 403 -8.19 18.86 -15.17
C GLN A 403 -9.58 18.47 -15.72
N ALA A 404 -9.65 17.82 -16.89
CA ALA A 404 -10.92 17.39 -17.49
C ALA A 404 -11.56 16.18 -16.78
N HIS A 405 -10.76 15.30 -16.16
CA HIS A 405 -11.26 14.05 -15.55
C HIS A 405 -11.34 14.08 -14.02
N ARG A 406 -10.69 15.02 -13.32
CA ARG A 406 -10.66 15.10 -11.84
C ARG A 406 -12.05 15.27 -11.19
N GLU A 407 -13.08 15.73 -11.91
CA GLU A 407 -14.48 15.72 -11.42
C GLU A 407 -15.05 14.29 -11.31
N TYR A 408 -14.61 13.36 -12.16
CA TYR A 408 -15.18 12.01 -12.30
C TYR A 408 -14.25 10.90 -11.79
N LEU A 409 -12.94 11.14 -11.76
CA LEU A 409 -11.90 10.18 -11.37
C LEU A 409 -11.22 10.61 -10.07
N ALA A 410 -11.69 10.05 -8.95
CA ALA A 410 -11.06 10.20 -7.64
C ALA A 410 -9.82 9.29 -7.52
N ASP A 411 -8.64 9.81 -7.83
CA ASP A 411 -7.35 9.12 -7.67
C ASP A 411 -6.46 9.82 -6.62
N PRO A 412 -6.10 9.16 -5.50
CA PRO A 412 -5.26 9.74 -4.44
C PRO A 412 -3.81 10.05 -4.89
N ARG A 413 -3.37 9.56 -6.06
CA ARG A 413 -2.07 9.95 -6.63
C ARG A 413 -2.07 11.40 -7.12
N THR A 414 -3.22 11.94 -7.52
CA THR A 414 -3.36 13.28 -8.12
C THR A 414 -3.16 14.46 -7.16
N VAL A 415 -2.93 14.18 -5.86
CA VAL A 415 -2.60 15.14 -4.80
C VAL A 415 -1.21 14.91 -4.18
N SER A 416 -0.46 13.89 -4.65
CA SER A 416 0.91 13.65 -4.18
C SER A 416 1.81 14.81 -4.61
N GLY A 417 2.53 15.43 -3.66
CA GLY A 417 3.35 16.63 -3.92
C GLY A 417 2.55 17.93 -4.09
N PHE A 418 1.28 17.97 -3.66
CA PHE A 418 0.49 19.20 -3.75
C PHE A 418 0.97 20.27 -2.75
N ARG A 419 1.38 21.42 -3.29
CA ARG A 419 1.58 22.68 -2.55
C ARG A 419 0.88 23.81 -3.31
N PRO A 420 0.34 24.85 -2.65
CA PRO A 420 -0.38 25.92 -3.35
C PRO A 420 0.42 26.61 -4.47
N ASN A 421 1.74 26.75 -4.31
CA ASN A 421 2.65 27.31 -5.30
C ASN A 421 3.16 26.29 -6.34
N LEU A 422 3.10 24.98 -6.07
CA LEU A 422 3.43 23.93 -7.03
C LEU A 422 2.21 23.36 -7.78
N LYS A 423 0.99 23.75 -7.37
CA LYS A 423 -0.30 23.25 -7.86
C LYS A 423 -0.38 23.07 -9.37
N GLU A 424 0.17 24.02 -10.14
CA GLU A 424 0.07 24.02 -11.59
C GLU A 424 0.86 22.87 -12.24
N MET A 425 1.98 22.47 -11.64
CA MET A 425 2.75 21.27 -12.02
C MET A 425 2.35 20.00 -11.23
N THR A 426 1.46 20.10 -10.22
CA THR A 426 0.96 18.93 -9.47
C THR A 426 -0.12 18.16 -10.25
N HIS A 427 0.32 17.34 -11.20
CA HIS A 427 -0.51 16.36 -11.88
C HIS A 427 0.32 15.13 -12.33
N PRO A 428 -0.28 13.94 -12.50
CA PRO A 428 0.41 12.81 -13.10
C PRO A 428 0.74 13.07 -14.59
N ILE A 429 1.72 12.34 -15.12
CA ILE A 429 1.86 12.14 -16.57
C ILE A 429 0.79 11.14 -17.04
N VAL A 430 0.31 11.28 -18.27
CA VAL A 430 -0.73 10.39 -18.83
C VAL A 430 -0.15 9.64 -20.02
N VAL A 431 0.03 8.32 -19.86
CA VAL A 431 0.73 7.43 -20.80
C VAL A 431 -0.27 6.71 -21.71
N ASP A 432 -0.03 6.71 -23.03
CA ASP A 432 -0.82 5.95 -24.00
C ASP A 432 -0.12 4.67 -24.51
N ARG A 433 1.21 4.62 -24.42
CA ARG A 433 2.05 3.54 -24.97
C ARG A 433 3.27 3.26 -24.11
N SER A 434 3.65 1.98 -24.01
CA SER A 434 4.88 1.55 -23.36
C SER A 434 5.52 0.35 -24.08
N GLN A 435 6.85 0.24 -24.06
CA GLN A 435 7.60 -0.84 -24.70
C GLN A 435 9.02 -0.96 -24.14
N GLY A 436 9.43 -2.14 -23.70
CA GLY A 436 10.76 -2.38 -23.11
C GLY A 436 10.95 -1.59 -21.82
N VAL A 437 11.85 -0.62 -21.80
CA VAL A 437 12.01 0.33 -20.67
C VAL A 437 11.28 1.65 -20.88
N HIS A 438 10.61 1.85 -22.02
CA HIS A 438 10.12 3.15 -22.44
C HIS A 438 8.61 3.36 -22.21
N LEU A 439 8.25 4.58 -21.85
CA LEU A 439 6.88 5.12 -21.86
C LEU A 439 6.80 6.27 -22.86
N TRP A 440 5.61 6.50 -23.41
CA TRP A 440 5.25 7.72 -24.13
C TRP A 440 3.96 8.31 -23.57
N ASP A 441 3.96 9.61 -23.33
CA ASP A 441 2.77 10.33 -22.86
C ASP A 441 1.90 10.87 -24.00
N LEU A 442 0.71 11.39 -23.65
CA LEU A 442 -0.21 12.02 -24.60
C LEU A 442 0.46 13.17 -25.38
N ASP A 443 1.40 13.89 -24.75
CA ASP A 443 2.11 15.01 -25.33
C ASP A 443 3.09 14.56 -26.42
N GLY A 444 3.66 13.36 -26.28
CA GLY A 444 4.57 12.70 -27.20
C GLY A 444 5.98 12.50 -26.62
N ASN A 445 6.18 12.90 -25.36
CA ASN A 445 7.46 12.80 -24.66
C ASN A 445 7.81 11.33 -24.42
N GLN A 446 9.07 10.96 -24.64
CA GLN A 446 9.59 9.63 -24.35
C GLN A 446 10.33 9.63 -23.00
N TYR A 447 10.05 8.62 -22.17
CA TYR A 447 10.73 8.42 -20.89
C TYR A 447 11.37 7.04 -20.80
N ILE A 448 12.56 6.95 -20.19
CA ILE A 448 13.04 5.71 -19.57
C ILE A 448 12.34 5.58 -18.21
N ASP A 449 11.65 4.47 -17.99
CA ASP A 449 10.84 4.22 -16.79
C ASP A 449 11.56 3.29 -15.82
N PHE A 450 11.81 3.81 -14.62
CA PHE A 450 12.33 3.07 -13.47
C PHE A 450 11.24 2.82 -12.41
N THR A 451 9.99 3.25 -12.61
CA THR A 451 8.83 2.87 -11.79
C THR A 451 8.33 1.46 -12.16
N CYS A 452 8.43 1.08 -13.44
CA CYS A 452 8.33 -0.31 -13.93
C CYS A 452 7.08 -1.08 -13.46
N GLY A 453 5.92 -0.43 -13.51
CA GLY A 453 4.65 -1.01 -13.02
C GLY A 453 4.68 -1.31 -11.52
N PHE A 454 5.35 -0.48 -10.74
CA PHE A 454 5.64 -0.64 -9.30
C PHE A 454 6.37 -1.95 -8.99
N GLY A 455 7.15 -2.45 -9.95
CA GLY A 455 7.94 -3.68 -9.84
C GLY A 455 7.31 -4.92 -10.49
N SER A 456 6.14 -4.79 -11.10
CA SER A 456 5.45 -5.90 -11.78
C SER A 456 6.10 -6.30 -13.10
N ASN A 457 6.69 -5.35 -13.82
CA ASN A 457 7.12 -5.55 -15.21
C ASN A 457 8.60 -5.99 -15.29
N LEU A 458 8.97 -7.10 -14.63
CA LEU A 458 10.37 -7.59 -14.58
C LEU A 458 11.01 -7.78 -15.96
N LEU A 459 10.23 -8.12 -16.99
CA LEU A 459 10.71 -8.29 -18.38
C LEU A 459 10.74 -6.97 -19.18
N GLY A 460 10.32 -5.86 -18.57
CA GLY A 460 9.95 -4.63 -19.28
C GLY A 460 8.50 -4.63 -19.78
N HIS A 461 8.07 -3.49 -20.32
CA HIS A 461 6.74 -3.25 -20.87
C HIS A 461 6.52 -3.98 -22.20
N ALA A 462 5.28 -4.45 -22.41
CA ALA A 462 4.84 -5.10 -23.65
C ALA A 462 5.76 -6.24 -24.15
N HIS A 463 6.39 -6.97 -23.23
CA HIS A 463 7.35 -8.02 -23.58
C HIS A 463 6.69 -9.17 -24.38
N PRO A 464 7.27 -9.63 -25.51
CA PRO A 464 6.61 -10.59 -26.41
C PRO A 464 6.09 -11.86 -25.73
N ILE A 465 6.84 -12.41 -24.77
CA ILE A 465 6.44 -13.61 -24.00
C ILE A 465 5.07 -13.42 -23.31
N THR A 466 4.83 -12.27 -22.69
CA THR A 466 3.53 -11.95 -22.07
C THR A 466 2.47 -11.75 -23.16
N ILE A 467 2.77 -10.94 -24.18
CA ILE A 467 1.82 -10.56 -25.22
C ILE A 467 1.32 -11.80 -25.98
N GLU A 468 2.23 -12.68 -26.42
CA GLU A 468 1.88 -13.92 -27.11
C GLU A 468 1.04 -14.87 -26.23
N ALA A 469 1.39 -15.02 -24.95
CA ALA A 469 0.63 -15.87 -24.03
C ALA A 469 -0.79 -15.33 -23.79
N VAL A 470 -0.91 -14.02 -23.56
CA VAL A 470 -2.20 -13.32 -23.40
C VAL A 470 -3.05 -13.42 -24.67
N THR A 471 -2.50 -13.09 -25.84
CA THR A 471 -3.23 -13.14 -27.12
C THR A 471 -3.68 -14.57 -27.45
N ARG A 472 -2.81 -15.56 -27.28
CA ARG A 472 -3.14 -16.98 -27.50
C ARG A 472 -4.26 -17.45 -26.57
N GLN A 473 -4.22 -17.06 -25.30
CA GLN A 473 -5.26 -17.41 -24.34
C GLN A 473 -6.59 -16.73 -24.69
N VAL A 474 -6.61 -15.43 -24.99
CA VAL A 474 -7.83 -14.69 -25.41
C VAL A 474 -8.49 -15.32 -26.64
N GLN A 475 -7.69 -15.82 -27.60
CA GLN A 475 -8.19 -16.52 -28.79
C GLN A 475 -8.76 -17.92 -28.50
N GLN A 476 -8.43 -18.51 -27.35
CA GLN A 476 -8.83 -19.87 -26.95
C GLN A 476 -9.99 -19.87 -25.94
N ASP A 477 -9.82 -19.17 -24.81
CA ASP A 477 -10.81 -19.06 -23.74
C ASP A 477 -10.48 -17.91 -22.75
N TYR A 478 -11.52 -17.31 -22.17
CA TYR A 478 -11.40 -16.39 -21.02
C TYR A 478 -12.54 -16.61 -20.00
N SER A 479 -13.10 -17.82 -19.94
CA SER A 479 -14.25 -18.16 -19.11
C SER A 479 -13.96 -18.02 -17.61
N ILE A 480 -14.98 -17.56 -16.88
CA ILE A 480 -14.97 -17.43 -15.42
C ILE A 480 -16.07 -18.34 -14.84
N GLY A 481 -15.75 -19.04 -13.75
CA GLY A 481 -16.64 -20.01 -13.09
C GLY A 481 -16.08 -21.43 -13.16
N PRO A 482 -15.87 -22.01 -14.35
CA PRO A 482 -15.09 -23.24 -14.52
C PRO A 482 -13.62 -23.05 -14.09
N GLN A 483 -12.96 -24.13 -13.70
CA GLN A 483 -11.54 -24.13 -13.36
C GLN A 483 -10.67 -24.14 -14.64
N SER A 484 -9.76 -23.18 -14.78
CA SER A 484 -8.78 -23.17 -15.87
C SER A 484 -7.77 -24.33 -15.72
N PRO A 485 -7.42 -25.07 -16.79
CA PRO A 485 -6.42 -26.13 -16.73
C PRO A 485 -5.02 -25.61 -16.36
N LEU A 486 -4.71 -24.36 -16.70
CA LEU A 486 -3.43 -23.70 -16.38
C LEU A 486 -3.22 -23.55 -14.86
N ALA A 487 -4.28 -23.58 -14.04
CA ALA A 487 -4.16 -23.32 -12.60
C ALA A 487 -3.28 -24.35 -11.90
N GLY A 488 -3.38 -25.63 -12.27
CA GLY A 488 -2.55 -26.71 -11.72
C GLY A 488 -1.11 -26.65 -12.23
N GLU A 489 -0.92 -26.29 -13.50
CA GLU A 489 0.41 -26.15 -14.11
C GLU A 489 1.20 -24.99 -13.49
N VAL A 490 0.57 -23.82 -13.36
CA VAL A 490 1.14 -22.63 -12.71
C VAL A 490 1.42 -22.90 -11.24
N ALA A 491 0.50 -23.53 -10.50
CA ALA A 491 0.71 -23.83 -9.09
C ALA A 491 1.90 -24.80 -8.87
N LYS A 492 1.99 -25.86 -9.68
CA LYS A 492 3.13 -26.79 -9.63
C LYS A 492 4.45 -26.09 -9.96
N LEU A 493 4.48 -25.29 -11.03
CA LEU A 493 5.68 -24.57 -11.45
C LEU A 493 6.12 -23.51 -10.40
N PHE A 494 5.18 -22.84 -9.76
CA PHE A 494 5.46 -21.89 -8.68
C PHE A 494 6.01 -22.58 -7.43
N CYS A 495 5.40 -23.70 -7.01
CA CYS A 495 5.90 -24.54 -5.93
C CYS A 495 7.31 -25.07 -6.22
N GLU A 496 7.59 -25.54 -7.45
CA GLU A 496 8.93 -25.97 -7.87
C GLU A 496 9.99 -24.85 -7.84
N LEU A 497 9.61 -23.59 -8.04
CA LEU A 497 10.53 -22.44 -8.08
C LEU A 497 10.77 -21.80 -6.71
N THR A 498 9.79 -21.87 -5.81
CA THR A 498 9.85 -21.29 -4.45
C THR A 498 10.08 -22.32 -3.35
N ASP A 499 10.19 -23.60 -3.72
CA ASP A 499 10.28 -24.74 -2.79
C ASP A 499 9.07 -24.76 -1.80
N SER A 500 7.88 -24.38 -2.28
CA SER A 500 6.66 -24.30 -1.46
C SER A 500 5.86 -25.61 -1.54
N GLU A 501 5.41 -26.15 -0.40
CA GLU A 501 4.63 -27.40 -0.36
C GLU A 501 3.25 -27.26 -1.03
N ARG A 502 2.56 -26.14 -0.79
CA ARG A 502 1.26 -25.80 -1.38
C ARG A 502 1.21 -24.31 -1.73
N MET A 503 0.32 -23.94 -2.66
CA MET A 503 -0.02 -22.54 -2.94
C MET A 503 -1.49 -22.36 -3.37
N ALA A 504 -1.99 -21.14 -3.17
CA ALA A 504 -3.32 -20.68 -3.59
C ALA A 504 -3.25 -19.28 -4.23
N PHE A 505 -4.21 -18.99 -5.12
CA PHE A 505 -4.27 -17.75 -5.89
C PHE A 505 -5.20 -16.71 -5.25
N SER A 506 -4.89 -15.44 -5.49
CA SER A 506 -5.74 -14.27 -5.23
C SER A 506 -5.65 -13.28 -6.40
N ASN A 507 -6.40 -12.17 -6.36
CA ASN A 507 -6.36 -11.13 -7.40
C ASN A 507 -5.23 -10.11 -7.18
N THR A 508 -4.78 -9.92 -5.93
CA THR A 508 -3.79 -8.89 -5.55
C THR A 508 -2.88 -9.34 -4.41
N GLY A 509 -1.73 -8.68 -4.25
CA GLY A 509 -0.84 -8.88 -3.10
C GLY A 509 -1.53 -8.61 -1.75
N SER A 510 -2.41 -7.59 -1.67
CA SER A 510 -3.20 -7.31 -0.45
C SER A 510 -4.13 -8.47 -0.10
N GLU A 511 -4.76 -9.11 -1.10
CA GLU A 511 -5.54 -10.33 -0.85
C GLU A 511 -4.65 -11.54 -0.50
N ALA A 512 -3.41 -11.59 -0.98
CA ALA A 512 -2.46 -12.63 -0.57
C ALA A 512 -2.07 -12.48 0.90
N VAL A 513 -1.73 -11.26 1.35
CA VAL A 513 -1.52 -10.95 2.77
C VAL A 513 -2.73 -11.35 3.61
N LEU A 514 -3.96 -11.01 3.17
CA LEU A 514 -5.20 -11.41 3.85
C LEU A 514 -5.34 -12.93 3.96
N GLY A 515 -4.93 -13.67 2.94
CA GLY A 515 -4.89 -15.13 2.96
C GLY A 515 -3.86 -15.65 3.97
N CYS A 516 -2.63 -15.13 3.95
CA CYS A 516 -1.58 -15.52 4.89
C CYS A 516 -1.99 -15.29 6.36
N THR A 517 -2.45 -14.08 6.70
CA THR A 517 -2.85 -13.75 8.08
C THR A 517 -4.06 -14.56 8.54
N ARG A 518 -5.05 -14.76 7.67
CA ARG A 518 -6.23 -15.58 7.97
C ARG A 518 -5.91 -17.06 8.17
N LEU A 519 -5.01 -17.64 7.37
CA LEU A 519 -4.59 -19.03 7.50
C LEU A 519 -3.73 -19.26 8.75
N ALA A 520 -2.88 -18.30 9.11
CA ALA A 520 -2.16 -18.33 10.38
C ALA A 520 -3.12 -18.36 11.57
N ARG A 521 -4.11 -17.45 11.65
CA ARG A 521 -5.13 -17.47 12.72
C ARG A 521 -5.94 -18.76 12.74
N ASN A 522 -6.34 -19.24 11.56
CA ASN A 522 -7.14 -20.46 11.40
C ASN A 522 -6.40 -21.74 11.86
N TYR A 523 -5.10 -21.85 11.58
CA TYR A 523 -4.27 -22.97 12.04
C TYR A 523 -3.96 -22.89 13.54
N THR A 524 -3.66 -21.69 14.05
CA THR A 524 -3.16 -21.49 15.42
C THR A 524 -4.26 -21.35 16.47
N GLY A 525 -5.47 -20.93 16.08
CA GLY A 525 -6.54 -20.57 17.02
C GLY A 525 -6.25 -19.30 17.84
N ARG A 526 -5.32 -18.46 17.36
CA ARG A 526 -4.84 -17.23 18.01
C ARG A 526 -5.20 -16.01 17.15
N ASP A 527 -5.24 -14.83 17.77
CA ASP A 527 -5.62 -13.59 17.08
C ASP A 527 -4.45 -12.62 16.85
N LEU A 528 -3.46 -12.53 17.73
CA LEU A 528 -2.45 -11.45 17.66
C LEU A 528 -1.43 -11.68 16.52
N ILE A 529 -1.18 -10.65 15.71
CA ILE A 529 -0.15 -10.65 14.66
C ILE A 529 0.87 -9.54 14.91
N VAL A 530 2.16 -9.84 14.83
CA VAL A 530 3.23 -8.83 14.84
C VAL A 530 3.55 -8.37 13.42
N MET A 531 3.80 -7.08 13.24
CA MET A 531 4.31 -6.44 12.02
C MET A 531 5.36 -5.38 12.41
N PHE A 532 6.08 -4.79 11.44
CA PHE A 532 7.14 -3.82 11.75
C PHE A 532 6.95 -2.42 11.17
N ASN A 533 7.43 -1.42 11.91
CA ASN A 533 7.45 -0.02 11.51
C ASN A 533 8.23 0.16 10.19
N GLY A 534 7.53 0.60 9.14
CA GLY A 534 8.07 0.85 7.80
C GLY A 534 7.66 -0.16 6.73
N ASP A 535 7.15 -1.33 7.13
CA ASP A 535 6.62 -2.37 6.22
C ASP A 535 5.40 -1.87 5.43
N TYR A 536 5.08 -2.52 4.31
CA TYR A 536 3.83 -2.28 3.59
C TYR A 536 3.20 -3.56 3.01
N HIS A 537 2.17 -4.04 3.69
CA HIS A 537 1.44 -5.27 3.36
C HIS A 537 0.14 -5.04 2.58
N GLY A 538 0.06 -3.93 1.84
CA GLY A 538 -1.09 -3.58 1.02
C GLY A 538 -2.08 -2.64 1.72
N ILE A 539 -3.38 -2.90 1.52
CA ILE A 539 -4.48 -1.96 1.84
C ILE A 539 -5.61 -2.58 2.69
N LEU A 540 -5.28 -3.54 3.55
CA LEU A 540 -6.23 -4.08 4.53
C LEU A 540 -6.23 -3.19 5.78
N ASP A 541 -7.38 -2.94 6.38
CA ASP A 541 -7.52 -2.13 7.59
C ASP A 541 -6.51 -2.50 8.69
N GLU A 542 -6.35 -3.80 8.97
CA GLU A 542 -5.39 -4.32 9.97
C GLU A 542 -3.94 -3.93 9.71
N VAL A 543 -3.51 -3.87 8.45
CA VAL A 543 -2.10 -3.62 8.08
C VAL A 543 -1.82 -2.12 7.84
N ILE A 544 -2.82 -1.26 8.02
CA ILE A 544 -2.69 0.20 8.00
C ILE A 544 -2.71 0.68 9.47
N ALA A 545 -1.75 0.19 10.24
CA ALA A 545 -1.59 0.44 11.67
C ALA A 545 -0.21 1.06 11.98
N ARG A 546 -0.12 1.74 13.13
CA ARG A 546 1.14 2.23 13.73
C ARG A 546 1.23 1.77 15.18
N GLY A 547 2.45 1.58 15.67
CA GLY A 547 2.71 1.32 17.09
C GLY A 547 2.88 2.60 17.91
N SER A 548 3.06 2.44 19.22
CA SER A 548 3.69 3.42 20.10
C SER A 548 4.63 2.71 21.07
N LYS A 549 5.53 3.46 21.73
CA LYS A 549 6.47 2.92 22.75
C LYS A 549 5.78 2.09 23.83
N LYS A 550 4.49 2.37 24.12
CA LYS A 550 3.64 1.67 25.10
C LYS A 550 3.05 0.34 24.58
N LEU A 551 3.54 -0.19 23.45
CA LEU A 551 3.09 -1.43 22.78
C LEU A 551 1.58 -1.47 22.48
N LYS A 552 1.02 -0.32 22.08
CA LYS A 552 -0.36 -0.19 21.59
C LYS A 552 -0.36 0.09 20.10
N SER A 553 -1.30 -0.52 19.38
CA SER A 553 -1.52 -0.27 17.95
C SER A 553 -2.68 0.70 17.72
N PHE A 554 -2.53 1.60 16.76
CA PHE A 554 -3.52 2.60 16.38
C PHE A 554 -3.69 2.63 14.86
N PRO A 555 -4.88 2.97 14.33
CA PRO A 555 -5.05 3.20 12.90
C PRO A 555 -4.10 4.29 12.39
N ALA A 556 -3.43 4.02 11.27
CA ALA A 556 -2.54 4.99 10.62
C ALA A 556 -3.29 5.92 9.64
N ALA A 557 -4.54 5.61 9.29
CA ALA A 557 -5.38 6.39 8.39
C ALA A 557 -6.82 6.56 8.88
N THR A 558 -7.45 7.66 8.47
CA THR A 558 -8.88 7.94 8.72
C THR A 558 -9.79 6.92 8.03
N GLY A 559 -10.88 6.55 8.71
CA GLY A 559 -11.90 5.62 8.18
C GLY A 559 -11.75 4.18 8.69
N ILE A 560 -10.59 3.82 9.22
CA ILE A 560 -10.33 2.54 9.87
C ILE A 560 -10.81 2.58 11.34
N PRO A 561 -11.68 1.67 11.79
CA PRO A 561 -12.05 1.51 13.21
C PRO A 561 -10.85 1.14 14.10
N LYS A 562 -10.85 1.52 15.38
CA LYS A 562 -9.76 1.12 16.31
C LYS A 562 -9.74 -0.39 16.54
N GLU A 563 -10.93 -0.98 16.53
CA GLU A 563 -11.24 -2.39 16.66
C GLU A 563 -10.63 -3.21 15.50
N HIS A 564 -10.39 -2.59 14.34
CA HIS A 564 -9.75 -3.24 13.19
C HIS A 564 -8.22 -3.33 13.30
N VAL A 565 -7.58 -2.79 14.34
CA VAL A 565 -6.12 -2.91 14.55
C VAL A 565 -5.73 -3.47 15.92
N GLU A 566 -6.69 -3.75 16.81
CA GLU A 566 -6.44 -4.22 18.18
C GLU A 566 -5.72 -5.58 18.26
N ASN A 567 -5.86 -6.40 17.20
CA ASN A 567 -5.23 -7.71 17.06
C ASN A 567 -3.89 -7.66 16.30
N THR A 568 -3.28 -6.48 16.21
CA THR A 568 -1.93 -6.28 15.67
C THR A 568 -0.99 -5.65 16.70
N LEU A 569 0.30 -5.95 16.62
CA LEU A 569 1.35 -5.33 17.43
C LEU A 569 2.49 -4.88 16.51
N ILE A 570 2.73 -3.57 16.44
CA ILE A 570 3.75 -3.00 15.57
C ILE A 570 5.04 -2.77 16.37
N LEU A 571 6.16 -3.32 15.87
CA LEU A 571 7.48 -3.28 16.50
C LEU A 571 8.55 -2.66 15.57
N ASP A 572 9.79 -2.49 16.04
CA ASP A 572 10.85 -1.88 15.23
C ASP A 572 11.68 -2.90 14.44
N TYR A 573 11.75 -2.73 13.12
CA TYR A 573 12.40 -3.71 12.26
C TYR A 573 13.92 -3.76 12.49
N GLY A 574 14.45 -4.97 12.71
CA GLY A 574 15.88 -5.18 12.96
C GLY A 574 16.32 -5.02 14.42
N SER A 575 15.42 -4.68 15.36
CA SER A 575 15.76 -4.48 16.77
C SER A 575 15.77 -5.77 17.60
N ASP A 576 16.83 -6.00 18.39
CA ASP A 576 16.88 -7.14 19.33
C ASP A 576 15.79 -7.06 20.42
N GLU A 577 15.40 -5.85 20.87
CA GLU A 577 14.27 -5.64 21.79
C GLU A 577 12.95 -6.17 21.20
N SER A 578 12.75 -5.99 19.89
CA SER A 578 11.56 -6.49 19.21
C SER A 578 11.54 -8.03 19.12
N LEU A 579 12.71 -8.68 19.05
CA LEU A 579 12.81 -10.13 19.16
C LEU A 579 12.48 -10.63 20.58
N GLU A 580 12.92 -9.91 21.62
CA GLU A 580 12.55 -10.22 23.01
C GLU A 580 11.04 -10.09 23.23
N ILE A 581 10.40 -9.04 22.72
CA ILE A 581 8.94 -8.84 22.83
C ILE A 581 8.16 -9.95 22.10
N ILE A 582 8.62 -10.37 20.92
CA ILE A 582 8.04 -11.50 20.17
C ILE A 582 8.17 -12.80 20.97
N ALA A 583 9.35 -13.11 21.51
CA ALA A 583 9.58 -14.29 22.32
C ALA A 583 8.73 -14.31 23.60
N GLN A 584 8.58 -13.16 24.27
CA GLN A 584 7.73 -13.02 25.47
C GLN A 584 6.23 -13.18 25.18
N ASN A 585 5.78 -12.94 23.93
CA ASN A 585 4.37 -13.06 23.54
C ASN A 585 4.07 -14.29 22.67
N ILE A 586 5.05 -15.18 22.43
CA ILE A 586 4.97 -16.23 21.40
C ILE A 586 3.74 -17.15 21.57
N ASP A 587 3.29 -17.38 22.81
CA ASP A 587 2.09 -18.15 23.16
C ASP A 587 0.75 -17.53 22.69
N ARG A 588 0.76 -16.25 22.31
CA ARG A 588 -0.41 -15.46 21.90
C ARG A 588 -0.41 -15.14 20.41
N LEU A 589 0.71 -15.35 19.72
CA LEU A 589 0.87 -14.94 18.33
C LEU A 589 0.29 -15.99 17.37
N ALA A 590 -0.59 -15.55 16.48
CA ALA A 590 -0.94 -16.29 15.28
C ALA A 590 0.21 -16.24 14.26
N ALA A 591 0.85 -15.07 14.13
CA ALA A 591 1.94 -14.85 13.18
C ALA A 591 2.89 -13.72 13.59
N VAL A 592 4.08 -13.76 12.98
CA VAL A 592 4.90 -12.57 12.73
C VAL A 592 4.96 -12.38 11.22
N LEU A 593 4.47 -11.24 10.74
CA LEU A 593 4.48 -10.82 9.34
C LEU A 593 5.59 -9.77 9.14
N VAL A 594 6.35 -9.87 8.04
CA VAL A 594 7.53 -9.03 7.79
C VAL A 594 7.74 -8.77 6.30
N GLU A 595 8.12 -7.55 5.91
CA GLU A 595 8.64 -7.24 4.56
C GLU A 595 10.17 -7.48 4.59
N PRO A 596 10.71 -8.59 4.03
CA PRO A 596 12.07 -9.07 4.37
C PRO A 596 13.19 -8.07 4.03
N VAL A 597 12.99 -7.27 2.99
CA VAL A 597 13.65 -5.97 2.83
C VAL A 597 12.56 -4.94 2.55
N GLN A 598 12.33 -4.05 3.52
CA GLN A 598 11.38 -2.95 3.41
C GLN A 598 11.65 -2.14 2.13
N SER A 599 10.69 -2.05 1.23
CA SER A 599 10.87 -1.38 -0.06
C SER A 599 11.19 0.12 0.05
N ARG A 600 10.77 0.77 1.15
CA ARG A 600 11.14 2.16 1.48
C ARG A 600 12.56 2.33 2.05
N ARG A 601 13.19 1.22 2.45
CA ARG A 601 14.47 1.15 3.16
C ARG A 601 15.35 0.01 2.62
N PRO A 602 15.73 0.04 1.33
CA PRO A 602 16.56 -1.02 0.74
C PRO A 602 17.95 -1.16 1.38
N GLU A 603 18.41 -0.17 2.16
CA GLU A 603 19.61 -0.27 2.99
C GLU A 603 19.46 -1.21 4.20
N LEU A 604 18.22 -1.46 4.65
CA LEU A 604 17.93 -2.27 5.84
C LEU A 604 17.71 -3.75 5.43
N GLN A 605 18.79 -4.52 5.48
CA GLN A 605 18.83 -5.94 5.10
C GLN A 605 19.23 -6.83 6.30
N PRO A 606 18.42 -6.92 7.37
CA PRO A 606 18.86 -7.39 8.68
C PRO A 606 18.88 -8.92 8.79
N ARG A 607 19.82 -9.56 8.09
CA ARG A 607 19.99 -11.02 8.01
C ARG A 607 19.96 -11.73 9.36
N GLU A 608 20.71 -11.22 10.35
CA GLU A 608 20.77 -11.83 11.68
C GLU A 608 19.43 -11.74 12.43
N PHE A 609 18.71 -10.63 12.29
CA PHE A 609 17.37 -10.47 12.87
C PHE A 609 16.40 -11.49 12.28
N LEU A 610 16.35 -11.63 10.95
CA LEU A 610 15.48 -12.62 10.29
C LEU A 610 15.84 -14.06 10.68
N GLN A 611 17.13 -14.38 10.85
CA GLN A 611 17.59 -15.70 11.31
C GLN A 611 17.37 -15.95 12.81
N LYS A 612 17.35 -14.91 13.66
CA LYS A 612 16.93 -15.01 15.07
C LYS A 612 15.41 -15.19 15.15
N LEU A 613 14.64 -14.37 14.43
CA LEU A 613 13.18 -14.42 14.35
C LEU A 613 12.69 -15.81 13.91
N SER A 614 13.28 -16.35 12.85
CA SER A 614 12.95 -17.70 12.34
C SER A 614 13.13 -18.81 13.37
N LYS A 615 14.04 -18.65 14.35
CA LYS A 615 14.27 -19.60 15.45
C LYS A 615 13.29 -19.42 16.60
N ILE A 616 12.83 -18.19 16.83
CA ILE A 616 11.81 -17.88 17.84
C ILE A 616 10.43 -18.42 17.42
N THR A 617 10.15 -18.48 16.11
CA THR A 617 8.96 -19.14 15.55
C THR A 617 9.17 -20.64 15.28
N GLU A 618 10.36 -21.21 15.49
CA GLU A 618 10.66 -22.58 15.08
C GLU A 618 10.03 -23.61 16.04
N ASN A 619 9.23 -24.53 15.49
CA ASN A 619 8.44 -25.54 16.22
C ASN A 619 7.24 -25.00 17.01
N GLU A 620 7.10 -23.68 17.16
CA GLU A 620 5.95 -23.05 17.80
C GLU A 620 4.70 -23.04 16.89
N PRO A 621 3.48 -23.01 17.44
CA PRO A 621 2.25 -22.77 16.68
C PRO A 621 2.06 -21.27 16.42
N THR A 622 3.06 -20.66 15.78
CA THR A 622 3.09 -19.26 15.34
C THR A 622 3.69 -19.23 13.92
N ALA A 623 2.99 -18.65 12.95
CA ALA A 623 3.49 -18.61 11.57
C ALA A 623 4.52 -17.48 11.36
N LEU A 624 5.71 -17.78 10.83
CA LEU A 624 6.53 -16.77 10.18
C LEU A 624 5.98 -16.49 8.77
N ILE A 625 5.53 -15.26 8.51
CA ILE A 625 5.00 -14.84 7.21
C ILE A 625 5.95 -13.85 6.55
N PHE A 626 6.49 -14.18 5.37
CA PHE A 626 7.29 -13.26 4.57
C PHE A 626 6.44 -12.60 3.49
N ASP A 627 6.42 -11.26 3.44
CA ASP A 627 5.77 -10.54 2.35
C ASP A 627 6.74 -10.34 1.17
N GLU A 628 6.74 -11.33 0.28
CA GLU A 628 7.59 -11.42 -0.91
C GLU A 628 6.93 -10.76 -2.14
N VAL A 629 5.88 -9.94 -1.98
CA VAL A 629 5.19 -9.23 -3.08
C VAL A 629 6.09 -8.17 -3.77
N ILE A 630 7.27 -7.86 -3.23
CA ILE A 630 8.35 -7.09 -3.90
C ILE A 630 9.57 -7.97 -4.23
N THR A 631 10.04 -8.77 -3.27
CA THR A 631 11.35 -9.46 -3.31
C THR A 631 11.30 -10.83 -4.00
N GLY A 632 10.15 -11.49 -3.99
CA GLY A 632 9.96 -12.83 -4.56
C GLY A 632 10.12 -12.81 -6.08
N LEU A 633 10.89 -13.76 -6.61
CA LEU A 633 11.29 -13.81 -8.02
C LEU A 633 12.04 -12.56 -8.51
N ARG A 634 12.60 -11.72 -7.62
CA ARG A 634 13.30 -10.47 -7.97
C ARG A 634 14.79 -10.48 -7.67
N ILE A 635 15.18 -10.85 -6.45
CA ILE A 635 16.60 -10.94 -6.03
C ILE A 635 17.26 -12.21 -6.58
N GLY A 636 16.47 -13.27 -6.69
CA GLY A 636 16.79 -14.61 -7.21
C GLY A 636 15.48 -15.41 -7.36
N LEU A 637 15.56 -16.68 -7.77
CA LEU A 637 14.37 -17.53 -7.93
C LEU A 637 13.68 -17.83 -6.59
N GLY A 638 14.42 -18.20 -5.55
CA GLY A 638 13.89 -18.45 -4.22
C GLY A 638 13.62 -17.20 -3.37
N GLY A 639 13.65 -16.00 -3.99
CA GLY A 639 13.29 -14.74 -3.33
C GLY A 639 14.20 -14.34 -2.17
N ALA A 640 13.65 -13.56 -1.24
CA ALA A 640 14.34 -13.17 -0.01
C ALA A 640 14.58 -14.37 0.92
N GLN A 641 13.73 -15.39 0.89
CA GLN A 641 13.93 -16.62 1.68
C GLN A 641 15.24 -17.33 1.34
N GLU A 642 15.51 -17.57 0.05
CA GLU A 642 16.80 -18.10 -0.42
C GLU A 642 17.94 -17.12 -0.09
N HIS A 643 17.77 -15.83 -0.37
CA HIS A 643 18.82 -14.83 -0.13
C HIS A 643 19.26 -14.79 1.35
N PHE A 644 18.32 -14.80 2.30
CA PHE A 644 18.63 -14.74 3.74
C PHE A 644 18.93 -16.10 4.38
N GLY A 645 18.59 -17.21 3.72
CA GLY A 645 18.69 -18.55 4.28
C GLY A 645 17.64 -18.80 5.37
N VAL A 646 16.43 -18.29 5.17
CA VAL A 646 15.29 -18.37 6.11
C VAL A 646 14.08 -18.87 5.35
N LYS A 647 13.43 -19.94 5.83
CA LYS A 647 12.22 -20.50 5.21
C LYS A 647 10.99 -20.10 6.02
N ALA A 648 10.10 -19.32 5.42
CA ALA A 648 8.86 -18.91 6.06
C ALA A 648 7.86 -20.09 6.18
N ASP A 649 6.89 -19.96 7.08
CA ASP A 649 5.73 -20.85 7.14
C ASP A 649 4.74 -20.58 5.99
N LEU A 650 4.59 -19.28 5.69
CA LEU A 650 3.73 -18.72 4.67
C LEU A 650 4.46 -17.55 3.99
N ALA A 651 4.15 -17.30 2.73
CA ALA A 651 4.60 -16.10 2.03
C ALA A 651 3.54 -15.58 1.06
N SER A 652 3.38 -14.26 1.03
CA SER A 652 2.56 -13.56 0.04
C SER A 652 3.43 -13.15 -1.16
N TYR A 653 2.88 -13.30 -2.36
CA TYR A 653 3.51 -12.92 -3.61
C TYR A 653 2.51 -12.21 -4.54
N GLY A 654 3.01 -11.55 -5.57
CA GLY A 654 2.20 -10.85 -6.58
C GLY A 654 3.11 -10.26 -7.65
N LYS A 655 2.73 -9.10 -8.22
CA LYS A 655 3.54 -8.32 -9.15
C LYS A 655 4.14 -9.15 -10.29
N ILE A 656 5.41 -9.57 -10.15
CA ILE A 656 6.18 -10.37 -11.13
C ILE A 656 5.46 -11.67 -11.47
N VAL A 657 4.83 -12.33 -10.49
CA VAL A 657 4.11 -13.61 -10.68
C VAL A 657 3.01 -13.51 -11.75
N GLY A 658 2.45 -12.32 -11.98
CA GLY A 658 1.38 -12.10 -12.97
C GLY A 658 1.87 -11.84 -14.40
N GLY A 659 3.19 -11.69 -14.62
CA GLY A 659 3.76 -11.36 -15.93
C GLY A 659 3.32 -10.00 -16.49
N GLY A 660 2.80 -9.11 -15.63
CA GLY A 660 2.14 -7.85 -15.98
C GLY A 660 0.62 -7.83 -15.75
N MET A 661 -0.02 -8.99 -15.50
CA MET A 661 -1.44 -9.11 -15.17
C MET A 661 -1.70 -9.03 -13.65
N PRO A 662 -2.90 -8.60 -13.19
CA PRO A 662 -3.26 -8.62 -11.77
C PRO A 662 -3.28 -10.05 -11.20
N ILE A 663 -2.50 -10.28 -10.14
CA ILE A 663 -2.47 -11.53 -9.38
C ILE A 663 -1.98 -11.26 -7.94
N GLY A 664 -2.35 -12.17 -7.03
CA GLY A 664 -1.57 -12.48 -5.84
C GLY A 664 -1.48 -14.00 -5.64
N VAL A 665 -0.53 -14.45 -4.84
CA VAL A 665 -0.33 -15.85 -4.48
C VAL A 665 0.00 -15.95 -3.00
N VAL A 666 -0.63 -16.91 -2.31
CA VAL A 666 -0.26 -17.38 -0.98
C VAL A 666 0.43 -18.72 -1.16
N ALA A 667 1.65 -18.89 -0.65
CA ALA A 667 2.35 -20.17 -0.70
C ALA A 667 3.03 -20.48 0.64
N GLY A 668 3.36 -21.75 0.88
CA GLY A 668 4.05 -22.15 2.11
C GLY A 668 3.83 -23.61 2.45
N LYS A 669 3.86 -23.92 3.75
CA LYS A 669 3.71 -25.27 4.28
C LYS A 669 2.25 -25.73 4.22
N ALA A 670 2.04 -27.00 3.87
CA ALA A 670 0.72 -27.59 3.66
C ALA A 670 -0.20 -27.36 4.86
N LYS A 671 0.31 -27.58 6.09
CA LYS A 671 -0.43 -27.45 7.35
C LYS A 671 -1.22 -26.14 7.53
N TYR A 672 -0.81 -25.04 6.89
CA TYR A 672 -1.56 -23.78 6.87
C TYR A 672 -2.48 -23.67 5.64
N LEU A 673 -1.98 -24.01 4.44
CA LEU A 673 -2.75 -23.96 3.19
C LEU A 673 -3.95 -24.92 3.18
N ASP A 674 -3.87 -26.01 3.95
CA ASP A 674 -4.97 -26.96 4.20
C ASP A 674 -6.19 -26.27 4.83
N GLY A 675 -6.04 -25.10 5.45
CA GLY A 675 -7.15 -24.24 5.88
C GLY A 675 -8.05 -23.72 4.74
N LEU A 676 -7.65 -23.85 3.47
CA LEU A 676 -8.45 -23.42 2.31
C LEU A 676 -9.37 -24.49 1.72
N ASP A 677 -9.02 -25.77 1.88
CA ASP A 677 -9.76 -26.91 1.27
C ASP A 677 -9.93 -28.13 2.20
N GLY A 678 -9.45 -28.02 3.44
CA GLY A 678 -9.46 -29.06 4.46
C GLY A 678 -8.31 -30.08 4.34
N GLY A 679 -7.39 -29.88 3.39
CA GLY A 679 -6.21 -30.73 3.19
C GLY A 679 -6.38 -31.79 2.10
N PHE A 680 -5.29 -32.52 1.83
CA PHE A 680 -5.18 -33.46 0.72
C PHE A 680 -5.93 -34.79 0.94
N TRP A 681 -6.63 -35.27 -0.08
CA TRP A 681 -7.35 -36.55 -0.12
C TRP A 681 -7.36 -37.12 -1.55
N ASN A 682 -7.62 -38.43 -1.71
CA ASN A 682 -7.62 -39.14 -2.98
C ASN A 682 -9.03 -39.59 -3.41
N PHE A 683 -9.22 -39.80 -4.72
CA PHE A 683 -10.36 -40.55 -5.22
C PHE A 683 -10.12 -42.06 -5.11
N GLY A 684 -11.07 -42.80 -4.53
CA GLY A 684 -11.08 -44.26 -4.51
C GLY A 684 -10.57 -44.91 -3.22
N ASP A 685 -10.26 -44.12 -2.18
CA ASP A 685 -10.05 -44.57 -0.81
C ASP A 685 -11.01 -43.85 0.16
N ASP A 686 -10.90 -44.11 1.46
CA ASP A 686 -11.72 -43.49 2.52
C ASP A 686 -11.15 -42.14 3.03
N SER A 687 -10.17 -41.54 2.35
CA SER A 687 -9.59 -40.26 2.75
C SER A 687 -10.54 -39.08 2.49
N ARG A 688 -10.36 -38.02 3.27
CA ARG A 688 -11.27 -36.86 3.31
C ARG A 688 -10.51 -35.62 3.80
N PRO A 689 -11.03 -34.40 3.59
CA PRO A 689 -10.50 -33.22 4.25
C PRO A 689 -10.75 -33.30 5.77
N GLU A 690 -9.72 -33.06 6.58
CA GLU A 690 -9.76 -33.11 8.05
C GLU A 690 -9.27 -31.82 8.74
N ALA A 691 -8.62 -30.89 8.01
CA ALA A 691 -8.23 -29.59 8.55
C ALA A 691 -9.45 -28.65 8.70
N GLY A 692 -9.44 -27.81 9.73
CA GLY A 692 -10.49 -26.83 9.97
C GLY A 692 -10.43 -25.70 8.94
N MET A 693 -11.43 -25.59 8.06
CA MET A 693 -11.42 -24.64 6.95
C MET A 693 -11.78 -23.19 7.36
N THR A 694 -11.22 -22.23 6.62
CA THR A 694 -11.56 -20.80 6.66
C THR A 694 -12.17 -20.33 5.33
N TYR A 695 -12.64 -19.07 5.27
CA TYR A 695 -13.26 -18.52 4.05
C TYR A 695 -12.30 -17.63 3.25
N PHE A 696 -12.07 -17.99 1.99
CA PHE A 696 -11.32 -17.21 1.00
C PHE A 696 -11.90 -17.43 -0.41
N ALA A 697 -12.26 -16.36 -1.11
CA ALA A 697 -12.89 -16.43 -2.43
C ALA A 697 -12.75 -15.09 -3.20
N GLY A 698 -12.84 -15.14 -4.53
CA GLY A 698 -12.92 -13.96 -5.39
C GLY A 698 -13.20 -14.32 -6.85
N THR A 699 -13.97 -13.49 -7.56
CA THR A 699 -14.52 -13.80 -8.90
C THR A 699 -13.46 -14.00 -9.99
N PHE A 700 -12.37 -13.22 -9.96
CA PHE A 700 -11.31 -13.26 -10.96
C PHE A 700 -10.10 -14.11 -10.54
N VAL A 701 -10.19 -14.79 -9.40
CA VAL A 701 -9.13 -15.67 -8.91
C VAL A 701 -8.98 -16.84 -9.88
N ARG A 702 -7.75 -17.09 -10.36
CA ARG A 702 -7.43 -18.06 -11.43
C ARG A 702 -7.98 -17.69 -12.82
N HIS A 703 -8.15 -16.39 -13.13
CA HIS A 703 -8.53 -15.94 -14.47
C HIS A 703 -7.60 -16.50 -15.57
N PRO A 704 -8.11 -17.12 -16.66
CA PRO A 704 -7.28 -17.81 -17.64
C PRO A 704 -6.16 -16.95 -18.24
N ILE A 705 -6.44 -15.69 -18.59
CA ILE A 705 -5.45 -14.77 -19.16
C ILE A 705 -4.28 -14.50 -18.18
N THR A 706 -4.60 -14.28 -16.89
CA THR A 706 -3.60 -14.07 -15.85
C THR A 706 -2.73 -15.31 -15.67
N LEU A 707 -3.33 -16.50 -15.69
CA LEU A 707 -2.59 -17.76 -15.58
C LEU A 707 -1.70 -18.02 -16.81
N ALA A 708 -2.12 -17.64 -18.01
CA ALA A 708 -1.29 -17.75 -19.22
C ALA A 708 -0.07 -16.83 -19.16
N ALA A 709 -0.25 -15.56 -18.74
CA ALA A 709 0.85 -14.63 -18.51
C ALA A 709 1.79 -15.11 -17.39
N SER A 710 1.22 -15.61 -16.28
CA SER A 710 1.94 -16.16 -15.13
C SER A 710 2.79 -17.37 -15.51
N LYS A 711 2.21 -18.35 -16.22
CA LYS A 711 2.96 -19.51 -16.74
C LYS A 711 4.13 -19.05 -17.60
N ALA A 712 3.89 -18.16 -18.56
CA ALA A 712 4.89 -17.72 -19.52
C ALA A 712 6.08 -16.99 -18.87
N ILE A 713 5.85 -16.15 -17.84
CA ILE A 713 6.96 -15.54 -17.10
C ILE A 713 7.68 -16.55 -16.18
N LEU A 714 6.96 -17.44 -15.48
CA LEU A 714 7.60 -18.45 -14.62
C LEU A 714 8.46 -19.43 -15.43
N GLU A 715 8.00 -19.85 -16.61
CA GLU A 715 8.79 -20.67 -17.55
C GLU A 715 10.02 -19.92 -18.05
N HIS A 716 9.91 -18.62 -18.35
CA HIS A 716 11.04 -17.79 -18.77
C HIS A 716 12.09 -17.60 -17.66
N LEU A 717 11.67 -17.33 -16.42
CA LEU A 717 12.57 -17.17 -15.28
C LEU A 717 13.27 -18.50 -14.95
N LYS A 718 12.55 -19.63 -15.00
CA LYS A 718 13.12 -20.97 -14.84
C LYS A 718 14.14 -21.33 -15.91
N ALA A 719 13.93 -20.87 -17.16
CA ALA A 719 14.87 -21.05 -18.26
C ALA A 719 16.08 -20.10 -18.20
N GLY A 720 15.91 -18.91 -17.62
CA GLY A 720 17.00 -17.94 -17.41
C GLY A 720 17.97 -18.32 -16.30
N GLY A 721 17.44 -18.83 -15.17
CA GLY A 721 18.24 -19.26 -14.02
C GLY A 721 19.07 -18.13 -13.40
N GLN A 722 20.06 -18.51 -12.58
CA GLN A 722 20.87 -17.56 -11.82
C GLN A 722 21.58 -16.47 -12.68
N PRO A 723 22.17 -16.76 -13.86
CA PRO A 723 22.85 -15.74 -14.67
C PRO A 723 21.95 -14.58 -15.14
N MET A 724 20.63 -14.79 -15.19
CA MET A 724 19.65 -13.73 -15.47
C MET A 724 19.54 -12.74 -14.31
N TYR A 725 19.62 -13.24 -13.07
CA TYR A 725 19.60 -12.45 -11.84
C TYR A 725 20.95 -11.81 -11.55
N ASP A 726 22.06 -12.52 -11.77
CA ASP A 726 23.41 -11.99 -11.62
C ASP A 726 23.57 -10.70 -12.44
N ARG A 727 23.30 -10.77 -13.76
CA ARG A 727 23.31 -9.60 -14.66
C ARG A 727 22.41 -8.45 -14.17
N LEU A 728 21.24 -8.77 -13.64
CA LEU A 728 20.25 -7.78 -13.21
C LEU A 728 20.68 -7.08 -11.91
N ASN A 729 21.34 -7.81 -11.01
CA ASN A 729 21.88 -7.29 -9.76
C ASN A 729 23.18 -6.51 -10.00
N GLU A 730 24.09 -7.00 -10.85
CA GLU A 730 25.28 -6.26 -11.32
C GLU A 730 24.91 -4.90 -11.94
N LEU A 731 23.80 -4.83 -12.68
CA LEU A 731 23.30 -3.58 -13.26
C LEU A 731 22.73 -2.63 -12.18
N ALA A 732 22.26 -3.16 -11.06
CA ALA A 732 21.82 -2.36 -9.92
C ALA A 732 23.01 -1.85 -9.08
N ASP A 733 24.04 -2.68 -8.89
CA ASP A 733 25.32 -2.26 -8.31
C ASP A 733 25.93 -1.11 -9.13
N TYR A 734 25.88 -1.23 -10.46
CA TYR A 734 26.33 -0.19 -11.39
C TYR A 734 25.50 1.10 -11.29
N LEU A 735 24.17 0.99 -11.19
CA LEU A 735 23.27 2.12 -10.94
C LEU A 735 23.60 2.83 -9.62
N GLY A 736 23.79 2.07 -8.54
CA GLY A 736 24.22 2.59 -7.25
C GLY A 736 25.57 3.30 -7.34
N GLN A 737 26.53 2.74 -8.09
CA GLN A 737 27.82 3.38 -8.30
C GLN A 737 27.71 4.70 -9.07
N GLN A 738 27.06 4.73 -10.25
CA GLN A 738 27.02 5.94 -11.08
C GLN A 738 26.27 7.10 -10.40
N LEU A 739 25.14 6.83 -9.76
CA LEU A 739 24.33 7.90 -9.14
C LEU A 739 24.99 8.41 -7.86
N ASN A 740 25.57 7.54 -7.02
CA ASN A 740 26.30 8.01 -5.83
C ASN A 740 27.60 8.75 -6.21
N ASN A 741 28.28 8.39 -7.30
CA ASN A 741 29.40 9.19 -7.82
C ASN A 741 28.95 10.61 -8.18
N VAL A 742 27.82 10.76 -8.89
CA VAL A 742 27.24 12.07 -9.25
C VAL A 742 26.88 12.88 -8.00
N PHE A 743 26.23 12.26 -7.01
CA PHE A 743 25.83 12.94 -5.77
C PHE A 743 27.06 13.42 -4.97
N GLN A 744 28.10 12.58 -4.86
CA GLN A 744 29.37 12.92 -4.20
C GLN A 744 30.12 14.03 -4.95
N GLN A 745 30.23 13.94 -6.28
CA GLN A 745 30.91 14.94 -7.11
C GLN A 745 30.28 16.34 -6.95
N LEU A 746 28.95 16.41 -6.83
CA LEU A 746 28.23 17.68 -6.72
C LEU A 746 28.02 18.17 -5.28
N ASN A 747 28.48 17.43 -4.26
CA ASN A 747 28.16 17.66 -2.84
C ASN A 747 26.63 17.74 -2.57
N ALA A 748 25.84 16.92 -3.25
CA ALA A 748 24.39 16.85 -3.07
C ALA A 748 24.01 15.95 -1.88
N PRO A 749 22.99 16.28 -1.08
CA PRO A 749 22.57 15.50 0.09
C PRO A 749 21.66 14.32 -0.30
N LEU A 750 22.10 13.55 -1.29
CA LEU A 750 21.35 12.46 -1.90
C LEU A 750 22.17 11.18 -1.85
N ARG A 751 21.49 10.05 -1.72
CA ARG A 751 22.12 8.73 -1.81
C ARG A 751 21.20 7.72 -2.47
N LEU A 752 21.74 6.88 -3.35
CA LEU A 752 21.02 5.74 -3.91
C LEU A 752 21.37 4.48 -3.12
N GLU A 753 20.38 3.92 -2.43
CA GLU A 753 20.47 2.65 -1.71
C GLU A 753 19.63 1.58 -2.45
N HIS A 754 20.06 0.31 -2.47
CA HIS A 754 19.41 -0.74 -3.26
C HIS A 754 19.55 -2.16 -2.67
N PHE A 755 18.63 -3.04 -3.06
CA PHE A 755 18.61 -4.48 -2.75
C PHE A 755 18.31 -5.26 -4.03
N GLY A 756 19.34 -5.82 -4.65
CA GLY A 756 19.27 -6.28 -6.04
C GLY A 756 18.71 -5.17 -6.93
N SER A 757 17.77 -5.51 -7.81
CA SER A 757 17.11 -4.56 -8.72
C SER A 757 16.11 -3.57 -8.10
N LEU A 758 15.86 -3.59 -6.80
CA LEU A 758 15.02 -2.61 -6.10
C LEU A 758 15.91 -1.48 -5.54
N PHE A 759 15.61 -0.23 -5.85
CA PHE A 759 16.41 0.91 -5.41
C PHE A 759 15.57 2.11 -4.97
N LYS A 760 16.18 3.04 -4.22
CA LYS A 760 15.55 4.29 -3.81
C LYS A 760 16.60 5.39 -3.65
N ILE A 761 16.26 6.60 -4.11
CA ILE A 761 17.01 7.81 -3.74
C ILE A 761 16.54 8.24 -2.36
N GLN A 762 17.41 8.08 -1.36
CA GLN A 762 17.29 8.64 -0.02
C GLN A 762 17.79 10.10 -0.04
N PHE A 763 17.19 10.93 0.81
CA PHE A 763 17.56 12.34 0.99
C PHE A 763 18.16 12.46 2.40
N GLU A 764 19.38 12.98 2.53
CA GLU A 764 20.11 13.05 3.80
C GLU A 764 19.66 14.23 4.68
N GLN A 765 18.88 15.15 4.12
CA GLN A 765 18.13 16.22 4.80
C GLN A 765 16.84 16.52 4.04
N GLU A 766 15.86 17.17 4.69
CA GLU A 766 14.66 17.64 3.99
C GLU A 766 15.02 18.70 2.93
N LEU A 767 14.43 18.57 1.74
CA LEU A 767 14.49 19.57 0.67
C LEU A 767 13.07 20.05 0.37
N VAL A 768 12.74 21.27 0.81
CA VAL A 768 11.36 21.83 0.78
C VAL A 768 10.76 21.92 -0.63
N TYR A 769 11.59 21.92 -1.68
CA TYR A 769 11.21 21.96 -3.09
C TYR A 769 11.76 20.78 -3.90
N SER A 770 11.88 19.61 -3.28
CA SER A 770 12.33 18.34 -3.89
C SER A 770 11.63 17.96 -5.20
N GLU A 771 10.40 18.40 -5.39
CA GLU A 771 9.55 18.25 -6.56
C GLU A 771 10.19 18.88 -7.82
N VAL A 772 11.06 19.89 -7.64
CA VAL A 772 11.88 20.49 -8.70
C VAL A 772 12.92 19.49 -9.24
N PHE A 773 13.52 18.67 -8.39
CA PHE A 773 14.43 17.60 -8.81
C PHE A 773 13.70 16.49 -9.59
N PHE A 774 12.54 16.03 -9.11
CA PHE A 774 11.77 14.99 -9.82
C PHE A 774 11.21 15.47 -11.16
N SER A 775 10.75 16.72 -11.26
CA SER A 775 10.34 17.33 -12.53
C SER A 775 11.54 17.61 -13.46
N GLY A 776 12.71 17.97 -12.93
CA GLY A 776 13.94 18.12 -13.70
C GLY A 776 14.45 16.83 -14.33
N LEU A 777 14.30 15.70 -13.63
CA LEU A 777 14.51 14.36 -14.17
C LEU A 777 13.51 14.02 -15.28
N ARG A 778 12.21 14.29 -15.06
CA ARG A 778 11.17 14.09 -16.08
C ARG A 778 11.41 14.92 -17.35
N ARG A 779 11.76 16.21 -17.22
CA ARG A 779 12.14 17.08 -18.35
C ARG A 779 13.33 16.55 -19.16
N ARG A 780 14.17 15.69 -18.57
CA ARG A 780 15.32 15.02 -19.19
C ARG A 780 15.03 13.55 -19.57
N GLY A 781 13.75 13.16 -19.65
CA GLY A 781 13.34 11.83 -20.11
C GLY A 781 13.48 10.70 -19.08
N MET A 782 13.66 10.99 -17.79
CA MET A 782 13.74 9.97 -16.73
C MET A 782 12.46 9.94 -15.90
N HIS A 783 11.71 8.83 -15.96
CA HIS A 783 10.50 8.64 -15.17
C HIS A 783 10.73 7.78 -13.93
N ILE A 784 10.69 8.45 -12.78
CA ILE A 784 10.53 7.87 -11.44
C ILE A 784 9.30 8.49 -10.77
N TRP A 785 8.69 7.75 -9.84
CA TRP A 785 7.63 8.27 -8.97
C TRP A 785 8.22 8.88 -7.68
N ASP A 786 7.85 10.14 -7.44
CA ASP A 786 8.45 11.06 -6.48
C ASP A 786 8.52 10.47 -5.06
N HIS A 787 9.74 10.42 -4.50
CA HIS A 787 10.09 9.79 -3.21
C HIS A 787 9.75 8.29 -3.06
N ARG A 788 9.35 7.58 -4.13
CA ARG A 788 8.93 6.17 -4.06
C ARG A 788 10.04 5.22 -4.49
N PRO A 789 9.99 3.94 -4.06
CA PRO A 789 10.94 2.92 -4.52
C PRO A 789 10.80 2.69 -6.03
N CYS A 790 11.95 2.56 -6.69
CA CYS A 790 12.09 2.37 -8.13
C CYS A 790 12.79 1.02 -8.38
N LEU A 791 12.62 0.44 -9.57
CA LEU A 791 13.06 -0.92 -9.87
C LEU A 791 13.63 -1.04 -11.29
N LEU A 792 14.73 -1.78 -11.42
CA LEU A 792 15.26 -2.23 -12.70
C LEU A 792 14.51 -3.47 -13.23
N THR A 793 14.69 -3.73 -14.52
CA THR A 793 14.08 -4.83 -15.28
C THR A 793 15.12 -5.46 -16.19
N LEU A 794 14.86 -6.68 -16.68
CA LEU A 794 15.78 -7.37 -17.59
C LEU A 794 16.01 -6.62 -18.91
N ALA A 795 15.06 -5.75 -19.31
CA ALA A 795 15.17 -4.86 -20.46
C ALA A 795 16.14 -3.68 -20.25
N HIS A 796 16.53 -3.37 -19.00
CA HIS A 796 17.51 -2.32 -18.72
C HIS A 796 18.94 -2.73 -19.15
N ARG A 797 19.78 -1.73 -19.41
CA ARG A 797 21.15 -1.80 -19.95
C ARG A 797 21.96 -0.63 -19.39
N ALA A 798 23.29 -0.73 -19.41
CA ALA A 798 24.19 0.32 -18.90
C ALA A 798 23.87 1.70 -19.50
N GLU A 799 23.61 1.78 -20.81
CA GLU A 799 23.24 3.03 -21.51
C GLU A 799 22.02 3.77 -20.92
N HIS A 800 21.07 3.05 -20.30
CA HIS A 800 19.94 3.66 -19.59
C HIS A 800 20.34 4.20 -18.20
N ILE A 801 21.32 3.55 -17.56
CA ILE A 801 21.90 3.97 -16.28
C ILE A 801 22.75 5.22 -16.50
N ASP A 802 23.57 5.24 -17.55
CA ASP A 802 24.41 6.36 -17.95
C ASP A 802 23.55 7.60 -18.27
N ALA A 803 22.45 7.41 -19.00
CA ALA A 803 21.48 8.47 -19.28
C ALA A 803 20.81 9.01 -18.01
N PHE A 804 20.50 8.15 -17.03
CA PHE A 804 19.95 8.58 -15.74
C PHE A 804 20.99 9.30 -14.86
N ALA A 805 22.25 8.83 -14.86
CA ALA A 805 23.35 9.50 -14.16
C ALA A 805 23.59 10.92 -14.71
N GLN A 806 23.62 11.07 -16.04
CA GLN A 806 23.73 12.38 -16.70
C GLN A 806 22.52 13.26 -16.41
N ALA A 807 21.29 12.74 -16.53
CA ALA A 807 20.08 13.50 -16.24
C ALA A 807 20.00 13.95 -14.77
N ALA A 808 20.50 13.13 -13.83
CA ALA A 808 20.61 13.50 -12.42
C ALA A 808 21.67 14.58 -12.20
N PHE A 809 22.85 14.46 -12.83
CA PHE A 809 23.93 15.45 -12.77
C PHE A 809 23.44 16.83 -13.23
N ASP A 810 22.85 16.92 -14.43
CA ASP A 810 22.33 18.18 -14.98
C ASP A 810 21.16 18.75 -14.16
N THR A 811 20.34 17.89 -13.55
CA THR A 811 19.23 18.32 -12.69
C THR A 811 19.73 18.83 -11.34
N ILE A 812 20.74 18.22 -10.74
CA ILE A 812 21.32 18.65 -9.46
C ILE A 812 22.04 19.99 -9.64
N ILE A 813 22.79 20.18 -10.73
CA ILE A 813 23.41 21.47 -11.07
C ILE A 813 22.32 22.55 -11.25
N GLU A 814 21.23 22.23 -11.94
CA GLU A 814 20.07 23.14 -12.07
C GLU A 814 19.46 23.46 -10.69
N CYS A 815 19.28 22.48 -9.80
CA CYS A 815 18.74 22.71 -8.46
C CYS A 815 19.69 23.51 -7.55
N GLN A 816 21.01 23.28 -7.63
CA GLN A 816 22.01 23.98 -6.83
C GLN A 816 22.23 25.42 -7.30
N ARG A 817 22.30 25.66 -8.63
CA ARG A 817 22.46 27.00 -9.22
C ARG A 817 21.38 27.99 -8.75
N TYR A 818 20.20 27.49 -8.40
CA TYR A 818 19.04 28.28 -7.95
C TYR A 818 18.62 27.99 -6.50
N GLY A 819 19.45 27.31 -5.71
CA GLY A 819 19.24 27.13 -4.26
C GLY A 819 18.10 26.20 -3.84
N PHE A 820 17.51 25.41 -4.75
CA PHE A 820 16.52 24.37 -4.41
C PHE A 820 17.17 23.10 -3.81
N MET A 821 18.49 22.96 -3.93
CA MET A 821 19.28 21.90 -3.34
C MET A 821 20.61 22.47 -2.83
N PRO A 822 21.13 22.08 -1.66
CA PRO A 822 22.43 22.54 -1.18
C PRO A 822 23.58 21.84 -1.92
N GLY A 823 24.77 22.43 -1.77
CA GLY A 823 26.00 22.03 -2.46
C GLY A 823 26.43 23.07 -3.50
N ASN A 824 27.65 22.92 -4.01
CA ASN A 824 28.32 23.92 -4.85
C ASN A 824 28.92 23.36 -6.14
N GLY A 825 28.65 22.08 -6.48
CA GLY A 825 29.22 21.43 -7.66
C GLY A 825 28.90 22.12 -8.99
N TYR A 826 27.80 22.89 -9.02
CA TYR A 826 27.44 23.75 -10.16
C TYR A 826 28.49 24.83 -10.51
N GLN A 827 29.42 25.16 -9.61
CA GLN A 827 30.42 26.22 -9.83
C GLN A 827 31.61 25.75 -10.69
N ASP A 828 32.00 24.47 -10.56
CA ASP A 828 33.07 23.84 -11.35
C ASP A 828 32.54 23.17 -12.63
N ALA A 829 31.22 23.02 -12.75
CA ALA A 829 30.57 22.32 -13.85
C ALA A 829 30.33 23.23 -15.07
N ALA A 830 31.10 23.03 -16.14
CA ALA A 830 30.94 23.71 -17.43
C ALA A 830 29.73 23.18 -18.24
N VAL A 831 28.53 23.26 -17.66
CA VAL A 831 27.27 22.75 -18.25
C VAL A 831 26.47 23.91 -18.83
N ASP A 832 26.16 23.83 -20.12
CA ASP A 832 25.19 24.69 -20.78
C ASP A 832 23.75 24.28 -20.41
N LEU A 833 23.34 24.63 -19.20
CA LEU A 833 21.97 24.47 -18.71
C LEU A 833 20.94 25.27 -19.53
N ASP A 834 21.41 26.23 -20.33
CA ASP A 834 20.59 27.19 -21.05
C ASP A 834 20.43 26.83 -22.54
N SER A 835 21.10 25.77 -23.04
CA SER A 835 20.90 25.19 -24.39
C SER A 835 19.43 24.95 -24.78
N PRO A 836 18.57 24.35 -23.93
CA PRO A 836 17.14 24.16 -24.22
C PRO A 836 16.26 25.31 -23.70
N ARG A 837 16.83 26.42 -23.22
CA ARG A 837 16.08 27.54 -22.67
C ARG A 837 16.04 28.73 -23.65
N PRO A 838 14.87 29.34 -23.88
CA PRO A 838 14.80 30.59 -24.61
C PRO A 838 15.56 31.69 -23.85
N PRO A 839 16.58 32.36 -24.45
CA PRO A 839 17.41 33.34 -23.75
C PRO A 839 16.67 34.65 -23.39
N GLN A 840 15.41 34.78 -23.84
CA GLN A 840 14.49 35.84 -23.46
C GLN A 840 13.04 35.39 -23.72
N VAL A 841 12.10 35.96 -22.98
CA VAL A 841 10.66 35.66 -23.09
C VAL A 841 10.19 35.87 -24.54
N ARG A 842 9.37 34.94 -25.04
CA ARG A 842 8.90 34.80 -26.45
C ARG A 842 9.91 34.26 -27.48
N ALA A 843 11.15 33.93 -27.11
CA ALA A 843 12.00 33.21 -28.06
C ALA A 843 11.49 31.78 -28.29
N GLN A 844 11.56 31.33 -29.55
CA GLN A 844 11.13 30.02 -30.05
C GLN A 844 12.34 29.28 -30.63
N ALA A 845 12.35 27.95 -30.56
CA ALA A 845 13.40 27.15 -31.19
C ALA A 845 13.22 27.13 -32.72
N GLY A 846 14.32 27.24 -33.46
CA GLY A 846 14.33 27.22 -34.92
C GLY A 846 15.72 26.94 -35.47
N THR A 847 15.94 27.18 -36.76
CA THR A 847 17.25 27.07 -37.42
C THR A 847 17.65 28.36 -38.11
N ASP A 848 18.93 28.71 -38.06
CA ASP A 848 19.47 29.88 -38.79
C ASP A 848 19.59 29.61 -40.30
N ASP A 849 19.95 30.65 -41.07
CA ASP A 849 20.17 30.57 -42.52
C ASP A 849 21.29 29.56 -42.93
N ASN A 850 22.05 29.05 -41.98
CA ASN A 850 23.11 28.04 -42.15
C ASN A 850 22.68 26.64 -41.70
N GLY A 851 21.44 26.46 -41.25
CA GLY A 851 20.90 25.19 -40.75
C GLY A 851 21.32 24.82 -39.32
N LYS A 852 21.88 25.74 -38.53
CA LYS A 852 22.19 25.51 -37.12
C LYS A 852 20.97 25.75 -36.23
N PRO A 853 20.69 24.89 -35.23
CA PRO A 853 19.63 25.15 -34.26
C PRO A 853 19.95 26.38 -33.41
N GLY A 854 18.91 27.15 -33.04
CA GLY A 854 19.03 28.36 -32.23
C GLY A 854 17.69 28.92 -31.78
N TRP A 855 17.72 30.08 -31.12
CA TRP A 855 16.56 30.73 -30.51
C TRP A 855 16.19 32.04 -31.21
N PHE A 856 14.92 32.16 -31.58
CA PHE A 856 14.38 33.23 -32.43
C PHE A 856 13.21 33.93 -31.75
N VAL A 857 13.28 35.25 -31.55
CA VAL A 857 12.10 36.03 -31.14
C VAL A 857 11.36 36.45 -32.41
N PRO A 858 10.06 36.12 -32.58
CA PRO A 858 9.26 36.65 -33.66
C PRO A 858 9.16 38.18 -33.55
N ASP A 859 9.43 38.90 -34.64
CA ASP A 859 9.32 40.35 -34.65
C ASP A 859 7.85 40.79 -34.44
N ALA A 860 7.66 41.92 -33.76
CA ALA A 860 6.37 42.40 -33.28
C ALA A 860 5.74 43.44 -34.23
N SER A 861 5.95 43.26 -35.54
CA SER A 861 5.61 44.18 -36.64
C SER A 861 4.28 43.87 -37.32
#